data_AF-A0A934WJ42-F1
#
_entry.id   AF-A0A934WJ42-F1
#
_cell.length_a   1.000
_cell.length_b   1.000
_cell.length_c   1.000
_cell.angle_alpha   90.00
_cell.angle_beta   90.00
_cell.angle_gamma   90.00
#
_symmetry.space_group_name_H-M   'P 1'
#
loop_
_entity.id
_entity.type
_entity.pdbx_description
1 polymer ?
#
loop_
_entity_poly.entity_id
_entity_poly.type
_entity_poly.pdbx_seq_one_letter_code
_entity_poly.pdbx_strand_id
1 'polypeptide(L)'
;MLGRAAAALGARGADFLGVNPIHAGFATDDGATSPYSPAHRARLDTRHIALSMAPGGASGPLIDHPAEGAAHRAALRAAFADAPDPPGFAAWRAQEGGGLEGFAIHQALSERFGPHWPAWPAAFRDPARAEVAAFAARNPAEVTFHAWAQWMAHSQLAQAQARARASGMRHGLYLDLAVGTHPDGAETWADPDLYAREVSLGAPPDDFGPFGQSWGLAPLRPDRLLARDMAPFAAILRAQFRHAGLLRIDHILGFARAFWVPPGLPGAYVTMPRAALLAVARLEAARAGAALVGEDLGVIPDGLRADLAASGVLGCRVAMFERDGGGFRPPGQYPPDVLASFSTHDLPTLHGWRAARDIDWWERLGNLDAGTADHHRAVRRGDVAALDAALDAEGAWAGDASVAEAVHRFVAATPAALVAVQAEDVFECVEQANLPGTVHTHPNWCRRLPVPVAAFDTDPRLQRTARLMAHAGRTEEREMPETLRVTTHPTRPIAGQKPGTSGLRKKTRVFMEPHYLENFVQALFNALHGAEGKTFVLGGDGRYFNDRAAQVILRMAAAQGAERVIVGQGALLSTPAASHLIRARRTDGGIILSASHNPGGADEDFGIKFNTPNGGPAAEAITTAIHAETERLSEYRILEAHDIDLSHIGTHDLAGMVVEVVDPVADYAALMEELFDFDAIRGLFRSGFRMKFDAMHAITGPYAAHILEHMLGAPMGTVVNATPQPDFGGHHPDPNPTHARLLYEHLMGDHAPEFGAASDGDGDRNMILGRGIYVSPSDSLAVIAANAHLAPGWSGGLRGVARSMPTSRAVDRVAAARGWDAYATPTGWKFFGSLLDSGRVSLCGEESFGTGADHVREKDGLWAVLMWLNILAHRRQSVAEVLADHWREYGRDYYSRHDYEGVDAAGAAALMDALRGRLDALAGTVAGPLTVSGARDFAYTDPVDGATATGQGLEIDFEGGARAVLRLSGTGTEGATLRVYLERPEAALDLDPARALEPVVQAVAALADIAGHTGRTAPDVVT
;
A
#
# COMPACT_ATOMS: atom_id res chain seq x y z
N MET A 1 22.15 13.53 -20.08
CA MET A 1 22.86 14.82 -19.80
C MET A 1 22.52 15.37 -18.42
N LEU A 2 21.23 15.41 -18.04
CA LEU A 2 20.79 15.89 -16.71
C LEU A 2 21.55 15.27 -15.53
N GLY A 3 21.66 13.94 -15.45
CA GLY A 3 22.43 13.29 -14.37
C GLY A 3 23.92 13.66 -14.35
N ARG A 4 24.53 14.04 -15.48
CA ARG A 4 25.91 14.56 -15.51
C ARG A 4 25.98 15.98 -14.94
N ALA A 5 25.03 16.84 -15.30
CA ALA A 5 24.91 18.18 -14.73
C ALA A 5 24.70 18.11 -13.21
N ALA A 6 23.79 17.25 -12.73
CA ALA A 6 23.54 17.06 -11.31
C ALA A 6 24.78 16.57 -10.56
N ALA A 7 25.52 15.61 -11.12
CA ALA A 7 26.77 15.15 -10.52
C ALA A 7 27.83 16.26 -10.45
N ALA A 8 28.00 17.04 -11.52
CA ALA A 8 28.94 18.15 -11.58
C ALA A 8 28.61 19.23 -10.53
N LEU A 9 27.34 19.61 -10.41
CA LEU A 9 26.91 20.64 -9.46
C LEU A 9 26.91 20.13 -8.01
N GLY A 10 26.51 18.88 -7.78
CA GLY A 10 26.48 18.27 -6.45
C GLY A 10 27.87 18.10 -5.86
N ALA A 11 28.85 17.73 -6.68
CA ALA A 11 30.26 17.70 -6.28
C ALA A 11 30.84 19.07 -5.86
N ARG A 12 30.08 20.16 -6.09
CA ARG A 12 30.43 21.54 -5.69
C ARG A 12 29.54 22.07 -4.56
N GLY A 13 28.75 21.20 -3.92
CA GLY A 13 27.91 21.54 -2.77
C GLY A 13 26.52 22.06 -3.13
N ALA A 14 26.05 21.90 -4.38
CA ALA A 14 24.64 22.15 -4.66
C ALA A 14 23.77 21.08 -4.00
N ASP A 15 22.65 21.46 -3.38
CA ASP A 15 21.68 20.55 -2.76
C ASP A 15 20.57 20.10 -3.71
N PHE A 16 20.34 20.88 -4.76
CA PHE A 16 19.35 20.58 -5.78
C PHE A 16 19.75 21.12 -7.15
N LEU A 17 19.19 20.51 -8.20
CA LEU A 17 19.24 21.01 -9.58
C LEU A 17 17.82 21.13 -10.12
N GLY A 18 17.41 22.35 -10.47
CA GLY A 18 16.10 22.61 -11.02
C GLY A 18 16.00 22.42 -12.53
N VAL A 19 14.89 21.83 -12.96
CA VAL A 19 14.47 21.80 -14.35
C VAL A 19 13.01 22.23 -14.45
N ASN A 20 12.66 22.84 -15.58
CA ASN A 20 11.29 23.14 -15.95
C ASN A 20 10.44 21.86 -16.02
N PRO A 21 9.11 21.97 -16.13
CA PRO A 21 8.26 20.80 -16.21
C PRO A 21 8.67 19.86 -17.36
N ILE A 22 8.66 18.57 -17.08
CA ILE A 22 9.01 17.49 -18.02
C ILE A 22 7.79 16.63 -18.35
N HIS A 23 6.61 17.22 -18.19
CA HIS A 23 5.31 16.63 -18.48
C HIS A 23 5.21 16.26 -19.97
N ALA A 24 4.43 15.23 -20.28
CA ALA A 24 4.25 14.80 -21.65
C ALA A 24 3.63 15.92 -22.50
N GLY A 25 4.36 16.37 -23.52
CA GLY A 25 3.85 17.21 -24.60
C GLY A 25 3.09 16.41 -25.67
N PHE A 26 2.87 17.04 -26.82
CA PHE A 26 2.23 16.42 -27.98
C PHE A 26 3.26 15.71 -28.85
N ALA A 27 3.17 14.38 -28.99
CA ALA A 27 4.15 13.61 -29.75
C ALA A 27 4.26 14.03 -31.22
N THR A 28 3.18 14.56 -31.80
CA THR A 28 3.09 14.92 -33.23
C THR A 28 3.01 16.43 -33.48
N ASP A 29 3.23 17.27 -32.47
CA ASP A 29 3.30 18.72 -32.62
C ASP A 29 4.65 19.22 -32.10
N ASP A 30 5.61 19.35 -33.02
CA ASP A 30 6.94 19.87 -32.70
C ASP A 30 6.94 21.39 -32.44
N GLY A 31 5.85 22.08 -32.75
CA GLY A 31 5.68 23.51 -32.46
C GLY A 31 5.24 23.78 -31.02
N ALA A 32 4.71 22.76 -30.31
CA ALA A 32 4.35 22.84 -28.91
C ALA A 32 5.58 22.73 -27.99
N THR A 33 6.34 23.83 -27.91
CA THR A 33 7.62 23.89 -27.18
C THR A 33 7.48 24.27 -25.70
N SER A 34 6.30 24.76 -25.27
CA SER A 34 6.07 25.18 -23.89
C SER A 34 5.95 23.99 -22.93
N PRO A 35 6.83 23.87 -21.91
CA PRO A 35 6.69 22.84 -20.88
C PRO A 35 5.51 23.10 -19.93
N TYR A 36 4.95 24.32 -19.92
CA TYR A 36 3.81 24.73 -19.10
C TYR A 36 2.45 24.55 -19.81
N SER A 37 2.45 24.03 -21.04
CA SER A 37 1.24 23.65 -21.77
C SER A 37 1.23 22.16 -22.11
N PRO A 38 1.36 21.26 -21.10
CA PRO A 38 1.50 19.84 -21.35
C PRO A 38 0.22 19.22 -21.89
N ALA A 39 0.37 18.11 -22.60
CA ALA A 39 -0.74 17.23 -22.95
C ALA A 39 -1.12 16.31 -21.77
N HIS A 40 -0.17 15.98 -20.89
CA HIS A 40 -0.43 15.17 -19.70
C HIS A 40 0.60 15.35 -18.57
N ARG A 41 0.16 15.77 -17.39
CA ARG A 41 1.04 16.08 -16.23
C ARG A 41 1.56 14.87 -15.48
N ALA A 42 0.85 13.74 -15.46
CA ALA A 42 1.37 12.52 -14.82
C ALA A 42 2.25 11.64 -15.74
N ARG A 43 2.64 12.13 -16.92
CA ARG A 43 3.44 11.39 -17.92
C ARG A 43 4.61 12.24 -18.37
N LEU A 44 5.62 11.62 -18.97
CA LEU A 44 6.90 12.27 -19.27
C LEU A 44 7.04 12.63 -20.75
N ASP A 45 7.71 13.75 -21.04
CA ASP A 45 8.05 14.14 -22.41
C ASP A 45 9.13 13.24 -23.00
N THR A 46 8.78 12.51 -24.06
CA THR A 46 9.69 11.59 -24.76
C THR A 46 10.80 12.32 -25.52
N ARG A 47 10.69 13.63 -25.76
CA ARG A 47 11.75 14.47 -26.35
C ARG A 47 12.99 14.55 -25.48
N HIS A 48 12.87 14.26 -24.17
CA HIS A 48 14.00 14.29 -23.23
C HIS A 48 14.76 12.96 -23.11
N ILE A 49 14.31 11.90 -23.79
CA ILE A 49 14.97 10.58 -23.75
C ILE A 49 16.34 10.66 -24.43
N ALA A 50 17.43 10.42 -23.70
CA ALA A 50 18.75 10.39 -24.30
C ALA A 50 18.94 9.12 -25.15
N LEU A 51 19.34 9.30 -26.41
CA LEU A 51 19.65 8.22 -27.37
C LEU A 51 21.14 8.25 -27.74
N SER A 52 21.73 7.07 -27.98
CA SER A 52 23.16 6.89 -28.31
C SER A 52 23.55 7.44 -29.69
N MET A 53 22.58 7.72 -30.57
CA MET A 53 22.78 8.07 -31.98
C MET A 53 22.19 9.43 -32.41
N ALA A 54 21.93 10.36 -31.49
CA ALA A 54 21.46 11.69 -31.88
C ALA A 54 22.54 12.42 -32.75
N PRO A 55 22.18 12.93 -33.95
CA PRO A 55 23.12 13.56 -34.85
C PRO A 55 23.83 14.76 -34.23
N GLY A 56 25.04 15.04 -34.73
CA GLY A 56 25.98 16.05 -34.24
C GLY A 56 25.35 17.37 -33.81
N GLY A 57 25.85 17.90 -32.69
CA GLY A 57 25.30 19.06 -31.99
C GLY A 57 24.94 20.20 -32.93
N ALA A 58 23.66 20.53 -33.00
CA ALA A 58 23.18 21.71 -33.69
C ALA A 58 23.97 22.94 -33.20
N SER A 59 24.53 23.69 -34.14
CA SER A 59 25.31 24.90 -33.86
C SER A 59 24.40 26.12 -33.83
N GLY A 60 24.47 26.93 -32.78
CA GLY A 60 23.76 28.20 -32.69
C GLY A 60 23.23 28.49 -31.29
N PRO A 61 22.67 29.69 -31.05
CA PRO A 61 22.10 30.07 -29.76
C PRO A 61 20.67 29.56 -29.52
N LEU A 62 19.99 29.08 -30.58
CA LEU A 62 18.61 28.58 -30.52
C LEU A 62 18.52 27.09 -30.87
N ILE A 63 17.50 26.43 -30.33
CA ILE A 63 17.09 25.05 -30.59
C ILE A 63 16.03 25.09 -31.69
N ASP A 64 16.17 24.23 -32.70
CA ASP A 64 15.15 24.04 -33.73
C ASP A 64 14.31 22.80 -33.38
N HIS A 65 13.30 23.00 -32.53
CA HIS A 65 12.45 21.91 -32.04
C HIS A 65 11.77 21.11 -33.17
N PRO A 66 11.21 21.71 -34.23
CA PRO A 66 10.73 20.98 -35.41
C PRO A 66 11.76 20.07 -36.05
N ALA A 67 12.97 20.58 -36.35
CA ALA A 67 13.99 19.78 -37.01
C ALA A 67 14.55 18.68 -36.08
N GLU A 68 14.83 19.02 -34.82
CA GLU A 68 15.40 18.11 -33.83
C GLU A 68 14.39 17.06 -33.37
N GLY A 69 13.10 17.42 -33.20
CA GLY A 69 12.02 16.54 -32.76
C GLY A 69 11.71 15.42 -33.76
N ALA A 70 11.66 15.74 -35.05
CA ALA A 70 11.46 14.74 -36.10
C ALA A 70 12.61 13.72 -36.15
N ALA A 71 13.86 14.18 -36.09
CA ALA A 71 15.04 13.32 -36.05
C ALA A 71 15.07 12.45 -34.78
N HIS A 72 14.70 13.04 -33.63
CA HIS A 72 14.63 12.35 -32.35
C HIS A 72 13.58 11.24 -32.33
N ARG A 73 12.37 11.50 -32.82
CA ARG A 73 11.32 10.47 -32.94
C ARG A 73 11.76 9.31 -33.83
N ALA A 74 12.40 9.60 -34.96
CA ALA A 74 12.91 8.56 -35.84
C ALA A 74 13.97 7.70 -35.14
N ALA A 75 14.87 8.32 -34.37
CA ALA A 75 15.87 7.61 -33.58
C ALA A 75 15.23 6.78 -32.44
N LEU A 76 14.19 7.30 -31.79
CA LEU A 76 13.46 6.59 -30.72
C LEU A 76 12.75 5.34 -31.27
N ARG A 77 12.13 5.47 -32.45
CA ARG A 77 11.52 4.34 -33.18
C ARG A 77 12.56 3.29 -33.56
N ALA A 78 13.74 3.72 -34.02
CA ALA A 78 14.84 2.81 -34.33
C ALA A 78 15.34 2.07 -33.06
N ALA A 79 15.47 2.77 -31.93
CA ALA A 79 15.86 2.17 -30.66
C ALA A 79 14.83 1.16 -30.14
N PHE A 80 13.52 1.44 -30.30
CA PHE A 80 12.47 0.47 -29.97
C PHE A 80 12.53 -0.76 -30.87
N ALA A 81 12.78 -0.59 -32.17
CA ALA A 81 12.90 -1.71 -33.09
C ALA A 81 14.08 -2.64 -32.75
N ASP A 82 15.16 -2.10 -32.18
CA ASP A 82 16.32 -2.86 -31.72
C ASP A 82 16.04 -3.62 -30.41
N ALA A 83 15.32 -3.01 -29.47
CA ALA A 83 15.02 -3.58 -28.15
C ALA A 83 13.57 -3.31 -27.68
N PRO A 84 12.57 -4.02 -28.25
CA PRO A 84 11.15 -3.75 -27.98
C PRO A 84 10.66 -4.28 -26.63
N ASP A 85 11.36 -5.25 -26.04
CA ASP A 85 11.01 -5.85 -24.74
C ASP A 85 12.25 -5.97 -23.83
N PRO A 86 12.78 -4.85 -23.33
CA PRO A 86 13.93 -4.87 -22.44
C PRO A 86 13.55 -5.46 -21.07
N PRO A 87 14.49 -6.10 -20.35
CA PRO A 87 14.22 -6.71 -19.05
C PRO A 87 13.54 -5.74 -18.07
N GLY A 88 12.45 -6.19 -17.44
CA GLY A 88 11.67 -5.42 -16.48
C GLY A 88 10.58 -4.52 -17.08
N PHE A 89 10.56 -4.30 -18.41
CA PHE A 89 9.54 -3.48 -19.06
C PHE A 89 8.14 -4.07 -18.90
N ALA A 90 7.95 -5.37 -19.18
CA ALA A 90 6.65 -6.02 -19.06
C ALA A 90 6.07 -5.94 -17.63
N ALA A 91 6.90 -6.18 -16.62
CA ALA A 91 6.50 -6.08 -15.21
C ALA A 91 6.14 -4.63 -14.82
N TRP A 92 6.95 -3.65 -15.23
CA TRP A 92 6.68 -2.23 -15.00
C TRP A 92 5.39 -1.77 -15.71
N ARG A 93 5.17 -2.19 -16.96
CA ARG A 93 3.94 -1.86 -17.71
C ARG A 93 2.71 -2.44 -17.01
N ALA A 94 2.80 -3.67 -16.49
CA ALA A 94 1.72 -4.28 -15.71
C ALA A 94 1.43 -3.50 -14.42
N GLN A 95 2.48 -3.03 -13.71
CA GLN A 95 2.36 -2.22 -12.50
C GLN A 95 1.71 -0.84 -12.77
N GLU A 96 2.06 -0.20 -13.87
CA GLU A 96 1.49 1.10 -14.26
C GLU A 96 0.02 1.00 -14.74
N GLY A 97 -0.38 -0.19 -15.21
CA GLY A 97 -1.78 -0.57 -15.45
C GLY A 97 -2.53 0.32 -16.45
N GLY A 98 -3.83 0.46 -16.22
CA GLY A 98 -4.76 1.10 -17.17
C GLY A 98 -4.44 2.57 -17.47
N GLY A 99 -3.85 3.30 -16.52
CA GLY A 99 -3.48 4.70 -16.73
C GLY A 99 -2.35 4.87 -17.75
N LEU A 100 -1.41 3.92 -17.85
CA LEU A 100 -0.36 3.95 -18.86
C LEU A 100 -0.90 3.48 -20.21
N GLU A 101 -1.69 2.41 -20.19
CA GLU A 101 -2.30 1.86 -21.40
C GLU A 101 -3.19 2.90 -22.10
N GLY A 102 -4.04 3.61 -21.35
CA GLY A 102 -4.88 4.69 -21.89
C GLY A 102 -4.05 5.82 -22.51
N PHE A 103 -2.97 6.25 -21.85
CA PHE A 103 -2.06 7.25 -22.42
C PHE A 103 -1.36 6.75 -23.69
N ALA A 104 -0.88 5.50 -23.70
CA ALA A 104 -0.22 4.92 -24.86
C ALA A 104 -1.17 4.77 -26.07
N ILE A 105 -2.44 4.42 -25.83
CA ILE A 105 -3.49 4.39 -26.85
C ILE A 105 -3.75 5.81 -27.39
N HIS A 106 -3.85 6.81 -26.51
CA HIS A 106 -4.00 8.21 -26.94
C HIS A 106 -2.86 8.63 -27.87
N GLN A 107 -1.60 8.34 -27.51
CA GLN A 107 -0.45 8.70 -28.33
C GLN A 107 -0.50 7.99 -29.70
N ALA A 108 -0.87 6.71 -29.75
CA ALA A 108 -1.03 5.99 -31.02
C ALA A 108 -2.17 6.57 -31.90
N LEU A 109 -3.27 7.02 -31.28
CA LEU A 109 -4.35 7.72 -31.99
C LEU A 109 -3.90 9.11 -32.48
N SER A 110 -3.10 9.82 -31.70
CA SER A 110 -2.52 11.12 -32.04
C SER A 110 -1.64 11.04 -33.29
N GLU A 111 -0.83 9.99 -33.41
CA GLU A 111 -0.05 9.73 -34.63
C GLU A 111 -0.92 9.49 -35.86
N ARG A 112 -2.12 8.92 -35.67
CA ARG A 112 -3.04 8.62 -36.76
C ARG A 112 -3.89 9.81 -37.20
N PHE A 113 -4.37 10.60 -36.24
CA PHE A 113 -5.40 11.61 -36.47
C PHE A 113 -4.94 13.05 -36.19
N GLY A 114 -3.71 13.24 -35.73
CA GLY A 114 -3.13 14.54 -35.37
C GLY A 114 -3.13 14.78 -33.85
N PRO A 115 -2.42 15.84 -33.39
CA PRO A 115 -2.13 16.08 -31.97
C PRO A 115 -3.36 16.35 -31.09
N HIS A 116 -4.42 16.94 -31.67
CA HIS A 116 -5.56 17.45 -30.90
C HIS A 116 -6.79 16.56 -31.07
N TRP A 117 -7.19 15.90 -30.00
CA TRP A 117 -8.28 14.92 -30.03
C TRP A 117 -9.67 15.45 -30.44
N PRO A 118 -10.04 16.73 -30.25
CA PRO A 118 -11.35 17.22 -30.71
C PRO A 118 -11.50 17.17 -32.24
N ALA A 119 -10.40 17.18 -32.98
CA ALA A 119 -10.40 17.07 -34.43
C ALA A 119 -10.51 15.62 -34.93
N TRP A 120 -10.34 14.62 -34.05
CA TRP A 120 -10.41 13.20 -34.43
C TRP A 120 -11.83 12.78 -34.87
N PRO A 121 -12.01 11.64 -35.56
CA PRO A 121 -13.34 11.11 -35.80
C PRO A 121 -14.10 10.85 -34.49
N ALA A 122 -15.42 11.07 -34.47
CA ALA A 122 -16.23 11.02 -33.25
C ALA A 122 -16.08 9.70 -32.45
N ALA A 123 -15.87 8.57 -33.14
CA ALA A 123 -15.70 7.25 -32.53
C ALA A 123 -14.43 7.13 -31.66
N PHE A 124 -13.45 8.03 -31.80
CA PHE A 124 -12.18 8.01 -31.07
C PHE A 124 -12.04 9.15 -30.05
N ARG A 125 -13.05 10.02 -29.93
CA ARG A 125 -13.01 11.16 -28.99
C ARG A 125 -13.34 10.78 -27.55
N ASP A 126 -13.90 9.58 -27.34
CA ASP A 126 -14.25 9.05 -26.03
C ASP A 126 -13.48 7.74 -25.79
N PRO A 127 -12.60 7.67 -24.77
CA PRO A 127 -11.78 6.49 -24.49
C PRO A 127 -12.60 5.24 -24.14
N ALA A 128 -13.85 5.38 -23.69
CA ALA A 128 -14.71 4.26 -23.30
C ALA A 128 -15.37 3.55 -24.50
N ARG A 129 -15.21 4.08 -25.71
CA ARG A 129 -15.81 3.52 -26.94
C ARG A 129 -15.12 2.23 -27.38
N ALA A 130 -15.92 1.26 -27.82
CA ALA A 130 -15.42 -0.03 -28.31
C ALA A 130 -14.45 0.11 -29.49
N GLU A 131 -14.61 1.16 -30.30
CA GLU A 131 -13.73 1.48 -31.42
C GLU A 131 -12.29 1.78 -30.99
N VAL A 132 -12.09 2.41 -29.82
CA VAL A 132 -10.77 2.69 -29.23
C VAL A 132 -10.10 1.39 -28.81
N ALA A 133 -10.81 0.52 -28.10
CA ALA A 133 -10.29 -0.81 -27.72
C ALA A 133 -9.97 -1.66 -28.96
N ALA A 134 -10.82 -1.63 -29.98
CA ALA A 134 -10.59 -2.32 -31.24
C ALA A 134 -9.41 -1.74 -32.04
N PHE A 135 -9.17 -0.43 -31.94
CA PHE A 135 -7.96 0.20 -32.49
C PHE A 135 -6.70 -0.30 -31.78
N ALA A 136 -6.69 -0.33 -30.44
CA ALA A 136 -5.56 -0.82 -29.67
C ALA A 136 -5.24 -2.29 -30.00
N ALA A 137 -6.26 -3.15 -30.06
CA ALA A 137 -6.11 -4.57 -30.42
C ALA A 137 -5.57 -4.78 -31.85
N ARG A 138 -5.86 -3.88 -32.80
CA ARG A 138 -5.33 -3.94 -34.16
C ARG A 138 -3.94 -3.33 -34.31
N ASN A 139 -3.50 -2.51 -33.36
CA ASN A 139 -2.22 -1.79 -33.41
C ASN A 139 -1.36 -2.02 -32.14
N PRO A 140 -1.13 -3.27 -31.70
CA PRO A 140 -0.46 -3.54 -30.43
C PRO A 140 1.00 -3.05 -30.41
N ALA A 141 1.68 -3.03 -31.56
CA ALA A 141 3.05 -2.53 -31.67
C ALA A 141 3.14 -1.02 -31.40
N GLU A 142 2.17 -0.24 -31.90
CA GLU A 142 2.12 1.22 -31.69
C GLU A 142 1.85 1.57 -30.22
N VAL A 143 0.89 0.88 -29.59
CA VAL A 143 0.60 1.06 -28.17
C VAL A 143 1.83 0.65 -27.32
N THR A 144 2.47 -0.46 -27.67
CA THR A 144 3.67 -0.93 -26.96
C THR A 144 4.84 0.04 -27.11
N PHE A 145 5.05 0.64 -28.28
CA PHE A 145 6.07 1.67 -28.48
C PHE A 145 5.90 2.85 -27.52
N HIS A 146 4.68 3.39 -27.39
CA HIS A 146 4.45 4.54 -26.51
C HIS A 146 4.59 4.17 -25.02
N ALA A 147 4.17 2.96 -24.63
CA ALA A 147 4.41 2.45 -23.28
C ALA A 147 5.92 2.28 -23.00
N TRP A 148 6.67 1.74 -23.97
CA TRP A 148 8.13 1.58 -23.90
C TRP A 148 8.86 2.92 -23.82
N ALA A 149 8.41 3.93 -24.58
CA ALA A 149 8.99 5.26 -24.52
C ALA A 149 8.82 5.90 -23.14
N GLN A 150 7.65 5.71 -22.49
CA GLN A 150 7.45 6.13 -21.10
C GLN A 150 8.37 5.37 -20.13
N TRP A 151 8.55 4.06 -20.31
CA TRP A 151 9.48 3.27 -19.50
C TRP A 151 10.92 3.79 -19.62
N MET A 152 11.36 4.12 -20.84
CA MET A 152 12.67 4.72 -21.08
C MET A 152 12.83 6.08 -20.40
N ALA A 153 11.86 6.98 -20.57
CA ALA A 153 11.88 8.30 -19.93
C ALA A 153 11.93 8.17 -18.40
N HIS A 154 11.07 7.31 -17.83
CA HIS A 154 11.01 7.01 -16.40
C HIS A 154 12.36 6.49 -15.88
N SER A 155 12.93 5.49 -16.55
CA SER A 155 14.19 4.85 -16.16
C SER A 155 15.36 5.83 -16.18
N GLN A 156 15.46 6.66 -17.23
CA GLN A 156 16.55 7.63 -17.34
C GLN A 156 16.43 8.77 -16.32
N LEU A 157 15.21 9.22 -16.03
CA LEU A 157 14.96 10.25 -15.05
C LEU A 157 15.22 9.75 -13.62
N ALA A 158 14.79 8.52 -13.30
CA ALA A 158 15.12 7.86 -12.03
C ALA A 158 16.64 7.72 -11.84
N GLN A 159 17.38 7.35 -12.89
CA GLN A 159 18.84 7.32 -12.87
C GLN A 159 19.46 8.70 -12.67
N ALA A 160 18.88 9.76 -13.25
CA ALA A 160 19.35 11.13 -13.03
C ALA A 160 19.14 11.56 -11.56
N GLN A 161 18.00 11.22 -10.96
CA GLN A 161 17.72 11.51 -9.55
C GLN A 161 18.64 10.73 -8.61
N ALA A 162 18.83 9.44 -8.85
CA ALA A 162 19.74 8.61 -8.07
C ALA A 162 21.18 9.16 -8.14
N ARG A 163 21.62 9.58 -9.33
CA ARG A 163 22.94 10.18 -9.53
C ARG A 163 23.08 11.56 -8.86
N ALA A 164 22.01 12.35 -8.81
CA ALA A 164 21.99 13.61 -8.09
C ALA A 164 22.19 13.38 -6.58
N ARG A 165 21.42 12.47 -5.97
CA ARG A 165 21.58 12.14 -4.55
C ARG A 165 22.97 11.57 -4.25
N ALA A 166 23.48 10.68 -5.11
CA ALA A 166 24.81 10.10 -4.95
C ALA A 166 25.97 11.11 -5.06
N SER A 167 25.76 12.30 -5.63
CA SER A 167 26.76 13.37 -5.64
C SER A 167 26.73 14.27 -4.41
N GLY A 168 25.87 13.98 -3.43
CA GLY A 168 25.74 14.73 -2.18
C GLY A 168 24.57 15.70 -2.15
N MET A 169 23.74 15.78 -3.20
CA MET A 169 22.54 16.63 -3.20
C MET A 169 21.47 16.05 -2.25
N ARG A 170 21.09 16.82 -1.22
CA ARG A 170 20.02 16.42 -0.27
C ARG A 170 18.68 16.20 -0.97
N HIS A 171 18.25 17.14 -1.81
CA HIS A 171 16.97 17.04 -2.53
C HIS A 171 17.13 16.41 -3.91
N GLY A 172 18.32 16.49 -4.51
CA GLY A 172 18.57 15.98 -5.86
C GLY A 172 17.88 16.85 -6.92
N LEU A 173 17.00 16.29 -7.73
CA LEU A 173 16.25 17.02 -8.74
C LEU A 173 15.12 17.82 -8.08
N TYR A 174 15.04 19.07 -8.51
CA TYR A 174 13.89 19.94 -8.36
C TYR A 174 13.08 19.89 -9.66
N LEU A 175 11.83 19.44 -9.56
CA LEU A 175 10.89 19.47 -10.68
C LEU A 175 9.86 20.56 -10.45
N ASP A 176 9.18 20.93 -11.54
CA ASP A 176 8.16 21.95 -11.53
C ASP A 176 6.84 21.40 -12.11
N LEU A 177 5.73 21.73 -11.47
CA LEU A 177 4.40 21.26 -11.83
C LEU A 177 3.63 22.40 -12.51
N ALA A 178 3.30 22.23 -13.79
CA ALA A 178 2.48 23.18 -14.53
C ALA A 178 1.08 23.34 -13.91
N VAL A 179 0.59 24.58 -13.86
CA VAL A 179 -0.71 24.95 -13.26
C VAL A 179 -1.90 24.21 -13.89
N GLY A 180 -1.81 23.84 -15.17
CA GLY A 180 -2.87 23.19 -15.93
C GLY A 180 -2.37 22.29 -17.05
N THR A 181 -3.30 21.77 -17.83
CA THR A 181 -3.04 20.94 -19.02
C THR A 181 -3.70 21.57 -20.24
N HIS A 182 -3.21 21.28 -21.44
CA HIS A 182 -3.83 21.73 -22.67
C HIS A 182 -5.25 21.15 -22.81
N PRO A 183 -6.27 21.93 -23.24
CA PRO A 183 -7.66 21.47 -23.37
C PRO A 183 -7.83 20.30 -24.34
N ASP A 184 -6.94 20.18 -25.30
CA ASP A 184 -6.97 19.14 -26.34
C ASP A 184 -5.89 18.06 -26.12
N GLY A 185 -5.38 17.94 -24.89
CA GLY A 185 -4.32 16.98 -24.52
C GLY A 185 -4.81 15.58 -24.14
N ALA A 186 -3.85 14.69 -23.88
CA ALA A 186 -4.15 13.31 -23.47
C ALA A 186 -4.83 13.24 -22.10
N GLU A 187 -4.51 14.15 -21.18
CA GLU A 187 -5.10 14.20 -19.84
C GLU A 187 -6.58 14.59 -19.88
N THR A 188 -6.96 15.51 -20.80
CA THR A 188 -8.36 15.92 -21.00
C THR A 188 -9.15 14.93 -21.84
N TRP A 189 -8.50 14.17 -22.73
CA TRP A 189 -9.13 13.05 -23.44
C TRP A 189 -9.41 11.86 -22.50
N ALA A 190 -8.47 11.54 -21.61
CA ALA A 190 -8.58 10.42 -20.70
C ALA A 190 -9.68 10.63 -19.64
N ASP A 191 -9.88 11.86 -19.18
CA ASP A 191 -10.90 12.20 -18.18
C ASP A 191 -11.56 13.56 -18.45
N PRO A 192 -12.43 13.65 -19.47
CA PRO A 192 -13.04 14.92 -19.87
C PRO A 192 -13.90 15.58 -18.79
N ASP A 193 -14.46 14.80 -17.86
CA ASP A 193 -15.35 15.30 -16.81
C ASP A 193 -14.59 16.02 -15.69
N LEU A 194 -13.31 15.71 -15.48
CA LEU A 194 -12.46 16.35 -14.47
C LEU A 194 -12.12 17.82 -14.81
N TYR A 195 -12.18 18.19 -16.09
CA TYR A 195 -11.79 19.51 -16.58
C TYR A 195 -13.01 20.33 -16.99
N ALA A 196 -12.96 21.65 -16.75
CA ALA A 196 -13.96 22.53 -17.32
C ALA A 196 -13.65 22.77 -18.81
N ARG A 197 -14.71 22.84 -19.61
CA ARG A 197 -14.64 23.06 -21.06
C ARG A 197 -15.02 24.49 -21.40
N GLU A 198 -14.56 24.95 -22.57
CA GLU A 198 -14.87 26.30 -23.09
C GLU A 198 -14.45 27.43 -22.16
N VAL A 199 -13.39 27.20 -21.36
CA VAL A 199 -12.82 28.18 -20.45
C VAL A 199 -11.33 27.86 -20.26
N SER A 200 -10.51 28.90 -20.10
CA SER A 200 -9.07 28.78 -19.87
C SER A 200 -8.69 29.24 -18.47
N LEU A 201 -7.64 28.66 -17.89
CA LEU A 201 -6.89 29.30 -16.82
C LEU A 201 -6.22 30.58 -17.32
N GLY A 202 -6.02 31.52 -16.41
CA GLY A 202 -5.36 32.79 -16.69
C GLY A 202 -5.07 33.57 -15.43
N ALA A 203 -4.80 34.86 -15.60
CA ALA A 203 -4.63 35.81 -14.52
C ALA A 203 -5.38 37.12 -14.85
N PRO A 204 -5.96 37.81 -13.85
CA PRO A 204 -6.52 39.14 -14.07
C PRO A 204 -5.42 40.16 -14.38
N PRO A 205 -5.78 41.36 -14.85
CA PRO A 205 -4.83 42.47 -14.92
C PRO A 205 -4.19 42.77 -13.56
N ASP A 206 -2.86 42.82 -13.53
CA ASP A 206 -2.05 43.16 -12.36
C ASP A 206 -0.71 43.83 -12.79
N ASP A 207 0.17 44.10 -11.82
CA ASP A 207 1.47 44.73 -12.07
C ASP A 207 2.41 43.86 -12.93
N PHE A 208 2.15 42.56 -13.06
CA PHE A 208 2.92 41.61 -13.87
C PHE A 208 2.39 41.52 -15.31
N GLY A 209 1.08 41.71 -15.49
CA GLY A 209 0.39 41.69 -16.77
C GLY A 209 -0.73 42.73 -16.81
N PRO A 210 -0.46 43.97 -17.28
CA PRO A 210 -1.43 45.07 -17.21
C PRO A 210 -2.70 44.85 -18.04
N PHE A 211 -2.69 43.86 -18.94
CA PHE A 211 -3.84 43.48 -19.78
C PHE A 211 -4.53 42.19 -19.34
N GLY A 212 -4.06 41.54 -18.26
CA GLY A 212 -4.44 40.19 -17.90
C GLY A 212 -3.92 39.15 -18.88
N GLN A 213 -4.12 37.87 -18.57
CA GLN A 213 -3.59 36.75 -19.36
C GLN A 213 -4.61 35.62 -19.47
N SER A 214 -4.63 34.96 -20.63
CA SER A 214 -5.29 33.68 -20.84
C SER A 214 -4.24 32.70 -21.36
N TRP A 215 -4.03 31.59 -20.65
CA TRP A 215 -2.91 30.69 -20.89
C TRP A 215 -3.25 29.52 -21.82
N GLY A 216 -4.50 29.39 -22.26
CA GLY A 216 -4.96 28.26 -23.08
C GLY A 216 -4.89 26.91 -22.36
N LEU A 217 -5.07 26.89 -21.04
CA LEU A 217 -5.01 25.68 -20.21
C LEU A 217 -6.38 25.34 -19.63
N ALA A 218 -6.77 24.07 -19.65
CA ALA A 218 -8.01 23.60 -19.06
C ALA A 218 -7.93 23.59 -17.53
N PRO A 219 -8.87 24.25 -16.82
CA PRO A 219 -8.91 24.22 -15.37
C PRO A 219 -9.49 22.92 -14.84
N LEU A 220 -8.95 22.44 -13.72
CA LEU A 220 -9.56 21.38 -12.92
C LEU A 220 -10.86 21.86 -12.28
N ARG A 221 -11.86 20.99 -12.25
CA ARG A 221 -13.15 21.26 -11.59
C ARG A 221 -13.09 20.96 -10.08
N PRO A 222 -13.33 21.94 -9.21
CA PRO A 222 -13.25 21.73 -7.77
C PRO A 222 -14.30 20.73 -7.25
N ASP A 223 -15.51 20.74 -7.81
CA ASP A 223 -16.59 19.80 -7.46
C ASP A 223 -16.23 18.35 -7.79
N ARG A 224 -15.54 18.13 -8.92
CA ARG A 224 -15.11 16.79 -9.34
C ARG A 224 -13.89 16.29 -8.58
N LEU A 225 -12.97 17.18 -8.23
CA LEU A 225 -11.85 16.84 -7.34
C LEU A 225 -12.36 16.38 -5.97
N LEU A 226 -13.33 17.09 -5.38
CA LEU A 226 -13.94 16.71 -4.10
C LEU A 226 -14.73 15.41 -4.20
N ALA A 227 -15.55 15.23 -5.25
CA ALA A 227 -16.34 14.01 -5.44
C ALA A 227 -15.51 12.74 -5.65
N ARG A 228 -14.20 12.89 -5.89
CA ARG A 228 -13.25 11.80 -6.13
C ARG A 228 -12.11 11.79 -5.11
N ASP A 229 -12.36 12.36 -3.91
CA ASP A 229 -11.45 12.37 -2.77
C ASP A 229 -10.03 12.87 -3.09
N MET A 230 -9.92 13.83 -4.01
CA MET A 230 -8.66 14.38 -4.53
C MET A 230 -7.72 13.36 -5.19
N ALA A 231 -8.16 12.12 -5.43
CA ALA A 231 -7.32 11.06 -6.00
C ALA A 231 -6.64 11.43 -7.33
N PRO A 232 -7.30 12.14 -8.27
CA PRO A 232 -6.64 12.58 -9.51
C PRO A 232 -5.48 13.55 -9.26
N PHE A 233 -5.63 14.48 -8.32
CA PHE A 233 -4.59 15.44 -7.98
C PHE A 233 -3.41 14.75 -7.27
N ALA A 234 -3.71 13.83 -6.33
CA ALA A 234 -2.70 13.02 -5.67
C ALA A 234 -1.87 12.20 -6.68
N ALA A 235 -2.50 11.64 -7.71
CA ALA A 235 -1.81 10.88 -8.76
C ALA A 235 -0.82 11.74 -9.57
N ILE A 236 -1.19 12.99 -9.89
CA ILE A 236 -0.31 13.94 -10.57
C ILE A 236 0.94 14.24 -9.73
N LEU A 237 0.75 14.54 -8.44
CA LEU A 237 1.85 14.81 -7.51
C LEU A 237 2.75 13.59 -7.31
N ARG A 238 2.16 12.42 -7.09
CA ARG A 238 2.89 11.16 -6.91
C ARG A 238 3.76 10.83 -8.11
N ALA A 239 3.30 11.11 -9.33
CA ALA A 239 4.09 10.92 -10.53
C ALA A 239 5.37 11.78 -10.54
N GLN A 240 5.30 13.02 -10.03
CA GLN A 240 6.48 13.90 -9.95
C GLN A 240 7.45 13.44 -8.86
N PHE A 241 6.91 13.12 -7.67
CA PHE A 241 7.72 12.77 -6.51
C PHE A 241 8.51 11.47 -6.65
N ARG A 242 8.16 10.59 -7.60
CA ARG A 242 9.00 9.44 -7.98
C ARG A 242 10.41 9.85 -8.44
N HIS A 243 10.57 11.10 -8.89
CA HIS A 243 11.76 11.57 -9.57
C HIS A 243 12.41 12.81 -8.94
N ALA A 244 11.82 13.37 -7.88
CA ALA A 244 12.23 14.64 -7.31
C ALA A 244 12.22 14.60 -5.78
N GLY A 245 13.20 15.24 -5.14
CA GLY A 245 13.17 15.53 -3.71
C GLY A 245 12.68 16.95 -3.39
N LEU A 246 12.45 17.76 -4.42
CA LEU A 246 11.84 19.08 -4.32
C LEU A 246 10.87 19.26 -5.49
N LEU A 247 9.64 19.69 -5.22
CA LEU A 247 8.65 19.98 -6.25
C LEU A 247 8.13 21.40 -6.08
N ARG A 248 8.28 22.23 -7.11
CA ARG A 248 7.54 23.49 -7.19
C ARG A 248 6.16 23.27 -7.78
N ILE A 249 5.16 23.90 -7.18
CA ILE A 249 3.83 24.03 -7.75
C ILE A 249 3.71 25.43 -8.33
N ASP A 250 3.63 25.48 -9.65
CA ASP A 250 3.42 26.69 -10.41
C ASP A 250 2.08 27.33 -10.04
N HIS A 251 2.11 28.64 -9.81
CA HIS A 251 0.93 29.42 -9.43
C HIS A 251 0.10 28.80 -8.28
N ILE A 252 0.74 28.58 -7.11
CA ILE A 252 0.11 27.96 -5.91
C ILE A 252 -1.16 28.69 -5.45
N LEU A 253 -1.36 29.94 -5.88
CA LEU A 253 -2.59 30.71 -5.70
C LEU A 253 -3.83 29.92 -6.16
N GLY A 254 -3.66 29.07 -7.18
CA GLY A 254 -4.65 28.11 -7.69
C GLY A 254 -5.20 27.15 -6.64
N PHE A 255 -4.54 26.96 -5.50
CA PHE A 255 -5.09 26.15 -4.40
C PHE A 255 -6.23 26.87 -3.67
N ALA A 256 -6.18 28.19 -3.60
CA ALA A 256 -7.23 29.00 -2.99
C ALA A 256 -8.30 29.42 -3.99
N ARG A 257 -7.86 29.87 -5.18
CA ARG A 257 -8.74 30.32 -6.26
C ARG A 257 -8.02 30.23 -7.59
N ALA A 258 -8.73 29.79 -8.63
CA ALA A 258 -8.23 29.78 -10.01
C ALA A 258 -8.98 30.85 -10.82
N PHE A 259 -8.28 31.66 -11.62
CA PHE A 259 -8.92 32.64 -12.49
C PHE A 259 -9.28 31.99 -13.83
N TRP A 260 -10.56 31.98 -14.15
CA TRP A 260 -11.14 31.32 -15.31
C TRP A 260 -11.55 32.36 -16.35
N VAL A 261 -11.11 32.20 -17.59
CA VAL A 261 -11.32 33.13 -18.70
C VAL A 261 -12.15 32.46 -19.80
N PRO A 262 -13.46 32.75 -19.90
CA PRO A 262 -14.29 32.24 -20.99
C PRO A 262 -14.01 32.99 -22.30
N PRO A 263 -14.24 32.37 -23.47
CA PRO A 263 -14.06 33.03 -24.77
C PRO A 263 -14.89 34.31 -24.90
N GLY A 264 -14.21 35.45 -25.14
CA GLY A 264 -14.85 36.74 -25.39
C GLY A 264 -15.55 37.38 -24.18
N LEU A 265 -15.41 36.83 -22.98
CA LEU A 265 -16.01 37.34 -21.75
C LEU A 265 -14.93 37.71 -20.71
N PRO A 266 -15.24 38.62 -19.77
CA PRO A 266 -14.36 38.86 -18.62
C PRO A 266 -14.15 37.58 -17.79
N GLY A 267 -12.93 37.38 -17.30
CA GLY A 267 -12.63 36.26 -16.41
C GLY A 267 -13.14 36.46 -14.98
N ALA A 268 -13.23 35.37 -14.22
CA ALA A 268 -13.67 35.36 -12.84
C ALA A 268 -12.87 34.36 -11.99
N TYR A 269 -12.75 34.63 -10.69
CA TYR A 269 -12.16 33.67 -9.75
C TYR A 269 -13.15 32.56 -9.39
N VAL A 270 -12.70 31.33 -9.50
CA VAL A 270 -13.37 30.13 -8.98
C VAL A 270 -12.65 29.68 -7.72
N THR A 271 -13.40 29.56 -6.62
CA THR A 271 -12.86 29.08 -5.34
C THR A 271 -12.42 27.63 -5.44
N MET A 272 -11.22 27.33 -4.97
CA MET A 272 -10.62 26.00 -4.97
C MET A 272 -10.55 25.44 -3.54
N PRO A 273 -10.59 24.11 -3.34
CA PRO A 273 -10.64 23.50 -2.01
C PRO A 273 -9.27 23.52 -1.32
N ARG A 274 -8.84 24.71 -0.89
CA ARG A 274 -7.51 25.02 -0.34
C ARG A 274 -7.01 24.01 0.69
N ALA A 275 -7.81 23.74 1.72
CA ALA A 275 -7.43 22.83 2.78
C ALA A 275 -7.17 21.40 2.26
N ALA A 276 -8.00 20.91 1.33
CA ALA A 276 -7.84 19.57 0.76
C ALA A 276 -6.63 19.50 -0.18
N LEU A 277 -6.42 20.50 -1.03
CA LEU A 277 -5.26 20.55 -1.93
C LEU A 277 -3.93 20.63 -1.16
N LEU A 278 -3.86 21.47 -0.12
CA LEU A 278 -2.69 21.53 0.77
C LEU A 278 -2.50 20.21 1.52
N ALA A 279 -3.55 19.61 2.08
CA ALA A 279 -3.46 18.34 2.78
C ALA A 279 -2.92 17.23 1.86
N VAL A 280 -3.43 17.11 0.64
CA VAL A 280 -2.99 16.11 -0.34
C VAL A 280 -1.55 16.38 -0.78
N ALA A 281 -1.19 17.64 -1.03
CA ALA A 281 0.18 18.01 -1.37
C ALA A 281 1.16 17.61 -0.27
N ARG A 282 0.84 17.90 0.99
CA ARG A 282 1.63 17.51 2.17
C ARG A 282 1.75 15.99 2.29
N LEU A 283 0.64 15.26 2.13
CA LEU A 283 0.63 13.81 2.25
C LEU A 283 1.51 13.15 1.19
N GLU A 284 1.40 13.57 -0.07
CA GLU A 284 2.21 13.00 -1.15
C GLU A 284 3.69 13.42 -1.04
N ALA A 285 3.99 14.64 -0.59
CA ALA A 285 5.36 15.07 -0.32
C ALA A 285 5.98 14.28 0.84
N ALA A 286 5.26 14.11 1.95
CA ALA A 286 5.71 13.36 3.12
C ALA A 286 5.95 11.89 2.79
N ARG A 287 5.06 11.25 2.00
CA ARG A 287 5.25 9.87 1.51
C ARG A 287 6.53 9.69 0.71
N ALA A 288 6.96 10.72 -0.01
CA ALA A 288 8.15 10.66 -0.84
C ALA A 288 9.43 11.16 -0.15
N GLY A 289 9.33 11.65 1.09
CA GLY A 289 10.44 12.35 1.76
C GLY A 289 10.91 13.58 0.97
N ALA A 290 9.98 14.29 0.35
CA ALA A 290 10.25 15.43 -0.52
C ALA A 290 9.71 16.74 0.06
N ALA A 291 10.27 17.86 -0.38
CA ALA A 291 9.82 19.20 -0.01
C ALA A 291 8.99 19.85 -1.14
N LEU A 292 8.13 20.79 -0.75
CA LEU A 292 7.28 21.55 -1.65
C LEU A 292 7.64 23.03 -1.64
N VAL A 293 7.63 23.64 -2.83
CA VAL A 293 7.71 25.09 -3.00
C VAL A 293 6.44 25.54 -3.71
N GLY A 294 5.62 26.37 -3.07
CA GLY A 294 4.49 27.01 -3.69
C GLY A 294 4.90 28.36 -4.28
N GLU A 295 4.73 28.56 -5.58
CA GLU A 295 4.93 29.87 -6.16
C GLU A 295 3.80 30.84 -5.76
N ASP A 296 4.05 31.65 -4.74
CA ASP A 296 3.14 32.67 -4.21
C ASP A 296 3.41 34.07 -4.79
N LEU A 297 3.53 34.17 -6.12
CA LEU A 297 3.70 35.44 -6.85
C LEU A 297 2.36 35.96 -7.41
N GLY A 298 2.20 37.28 -7.50
CA GLY A 298 0.97 37.92 -7.99
C GLY A 298 0.07 38.49 -6.88
N VAL A 299 -1.25 38.53 -7.14
CA VAL A 299 -2.26 38.99 -6.17
C VAL A 299 -2.65 37.88 -5.21
N ILE A 300 -1.86 37.76 -4.14
CA ILE A 300 -1.93 36.67 -3.16
C ILE A 300 -3.24 36.73 -2.36
N PRO A 301 -4.03 35.63 -2.32
CA PRO A 301 -5.22 35.53 -1.49
C PRO A 301 -4.91 35.66 0.01
N ASP A 302 -5.80 36.32 0.75
CA ASP A 302 -5.70 36.47 2.20
C ASP A 302 -5.53 35.10 2.90
N GLY A 303 -4.56 35.04 3.81
CA GLY A 303 -4.23 33.86 4.60
C GLY A 303 -3.46 32.76 3.84
N LEU A 304 -3.28 32.83 2.51
CA LEU A 304 -2.61 31.75 1.77
C LEU A 304 -1.18 31.51 2.27
N ARG A 305 -0.39 32.57 2.45
CA ARG A 305 1.00 32.45 2.97
C ARG A 305 1.07 31.81 4.36
N ALA A 306 0.13 32.15 5.24
CA ALA A 306 0.06 31.53 6.57
C ALA A 306 -0.30 30.04 6.48
N ASP A 307 -1.22 29.67 5.58
CA ASP A 307 -1.60 28.28 5.35
C ASP A 307 -0.46 27.47 4.71
N LEU A 308 0.35 28.07 3.83
CA LEU A 308 1.56 27.44 3.27
C LEU A 308 2.59 27.16 4.38
N ALA A 309 2.89 28.16 5.20
CA ALA A 309 3.81 28.02 6.32
C ALA A 309 3.33 26.95 7.32
N ALA A 310 2.05 26.98 7.72
CA ALA A 310 1.43 25.96 8.58
C ALA A 310 1.38 24.57 7.93
N SER A 311 1.52 24.52 6.61
CA SER A 311 1.58 23.30 5.82
C SER A 311 3.00 22.77 5.62
N GLY A 312 4.03 23.50 6.03
CA GLY A 312 5.42 23.16 5.71
C GLY A 312 5.72 23.28 4.20
N VAL A 313 4.94 24.07 3.46
CA VAL A 313 5.17 24.36 2.04
C VAL A 313 5.93 25.69 1.96
N LEU A 314 7.10 25.68 1.34
CA LEU A 314 7.93 26.88 1.20
C LEU A 314 7.27 27.86 0.22
N GLY A 315 7.32 29.16 0.52
CA GLY A 315 6.97 30.21 -0.47
C GLY A 315 8.12 30.52 -1.44
N CYS A 316 7.89 31.43 -2.39
CA CYS A 316 8.90 32.00 -3.28
C CYS A 316 9.15 33.48 -2.93
N ARG A 317 10.42 33.89 -2.86
CA ARG A 317 10.81 35.31 -2.78
C ARG A 317 11.74 35.66 -3.92
N VAL A 318 11.27 36.51 -4.81
CA VAL A 318 12.01 36.93 -6.00
C VAL A 318 12.53 38.34 -5.75
N ALA A 319 13.84 38.47 -5.57
CA ALA A 319 14.46 39.70 -5.10
C ALA A 319 14.13 40.93 -5.96
N MET A 320 13.87 40.74 -7.27
CA MET A 320 13.39 41.79 -8.18
C MET A 320 12.14 42.54 -7.67
N PHE A 321 11.27 41.85 -6.92
CA PHE A 321 10.00 42.38 -6.39
C PHE A 321 10.00 42.63 -4.88
N GLU A 322 11.06 42.23 -4.17
CA GLU A 322 11.16 42.42 -2.73
C GLU A 322 11.58 43.87 -2.43
N ARG A 323 10.58 44.75 -2.35
CA ARG A 323 10.76 46.18 -2.06
C ARG A 323 10.31 46.53 -0.63
N ASP A 324 10.98 47.50 -0.02
CA ASP A 324 10.59 48.12 1.26
C ASP A 324 10.95 49.60 1.24
N GLY A 325 9.95 50.48 1.40
CA GLY A 325 10.06 51.86 0.94
C GLY A 325 10.49 51.93 -0.54
N GLY A 326 11.05 53.04 -1.00
CA GLY A 326 11.56 53.13 -2.39
C GLY A 326 12.79 52.27 -2.70
N GLY A 327 13.20 51.34 -1.83
CA GLY A 327 14.40 50.51 -1.96
C GLY A 327 14.13 49.01 -1.98
N PHE A 328 15.18 48.20 -2.10
CA PHE A 328 15.10 46.74 -1.99
C PHE A 328 15.11 46.31 -0.53
N ARG A 329 14.31 45.29 -0.21
CA ARG A 329 14.28 44.66 1.11
C ARG A 329 15.66 44.05 1.41
N PRO A 330 16.30 44.36 2.54
CA PRO A 330 17.61 43.80 2.87
C PRO A 330 17.52 42.29 3.16
N PRO A 331 18.61 41.51 2.96
CA PRO A 331 18.59 40.05 3.05
C PRO A 331 18.09 39.51 4.39
N GLY A 332 18.45 40.17 5.50
CA GLY A 332 18.05 39.76 6.86
C GLY A 332 16.54 39.86 7.14
N GLN A 333 15.76 40.52 6.27
CA GLN A 333 14.31 40.63 6.41
C GLN A 333 13.52 39.64 5.55
N TYR A 334 14.18 38.76 4.81
CA TYR A 334 13.49 37.70 4.09
C TYR A 334 12.97 36.67 5.09
N PRO A 335 11.81 36.06 4.86
CA PRO A 335 11.31 34.98 5.70
C PRO A 335 12.18 33.71 5.54
N PRO A 336 12.29 32.85 6.56
CA PRO A 336 13.08 31.61 6.49
C PRO A 336 12.38 30.49 5.72
N ASP A 337 11.06 30.45 5.66
CA ASP A 337 10.23 29.39 5.07
C ASP A 337 9.99 29.60 3.56
N VAL A 338 11.04 29.98 2.82
CA VAL A 338 10.95 30.28 1.38
C VAL A 338 12.14 29.76 0.59
N LEU A 339 11.93 29.63 -0.72
CA LEU A 339 12.97 29.61 -1.73
C LEU A 339 13.19 31.05 -2.22
N ALA A 340 14.43 31.55 -2.06
CA ALA A 340 14.82 32.86 -2.55
C ALA A 340 15.61 32.78 -3.87
N SER A 341 15.30 33.65 -4.82
CA SER A 341 16.03 33.80 -6.08
C SER A 341 16.05 35.28 -6.51
N PHE A 342 16.87 35.63 -7.50
CA PHE A 342 16.80 36.97 -8.10
C PHE A 342 15.62 37.09 -9.09
N SER A 343 15.46 36.06 -9.93
CA SER A 343 14.49 35.99 -11.03
C SER A 343 13.88 34.58 -11.12
N THR A 344 13.00 34.36 -12.09
CA THR A 344 12.41 33.07 -12.46
C THR A 344 12.47 32.87 -13.98
N HIS A 345 12.04 31.71 -14.47
CA HIS A 345 12.01 31.42 -15.91
C HIS A 345 11.11 32.36 -16.72
N ASP A 346 10.11 32.97 -16.09
CA ASP A 346 9.13 33.90 -16.68
C ASP A 346 9.57 35.36 -16.69
N LEU A 347 10.68 35.65 -15.99
CA LEU A 347 11.16 37.00 -15.75
C LEU A 347 12.47 37.25 -16.50
N PRO A 348 12.85 38.52 -16.75
CA PRO A 348 14.12 38.83 -17.39
C PRO A 348 15.31 38.30 -16.57
N THR A 349 16.37 37.90 -17.27
CA THR A 349 17.66 37.61 -16.62
C THR A 349 18.21 38.87 -15.95
N LEU A 350 19.14 38.74 -15.01
CA LEU A 350 19.76 39.89 -14.35
C LEU A 350 20.33 40.92 -15.33
N HIS A 351 21.10 40.46 -16.32
CA HIS A 351 21.65 41.36 -17.33
C HIS A 351 20.57 41.92 -18.26
N GLY A 352 19.57 41.11 -18.64
CA GLY A 352 18.43 41.57 -19.43
C GLY A 352 17.62 42.64 -18.71
N TRP A 353 17.33 42.42 -17.43
CA TRP A 353 16.60 43.35 -16.59
C TRP A 353 17.36 44.67 -16.44
N ARG A 354 18.66 44.65 -16.12
CA ARG A 354 19.45 45.88 -16.02
C ARG A 354 19.52 46.64 -17.34
N ALA A 355 19.50 45.93 -18.48
CA ALA A 355 19.50 46.51 -19.81
C ALA A 355 18.10 46.92 -20.32
N ALA A 356 17.03 46.73 -19.53
CA ALA A 356 15.64 46.93 -19.95
C ALA A 356 15.23 46.09 -21.18
N ARG A 357 15.83 44.90 -21.32
CA ARG A 357 15.67 44.06 -22.52
C ARG A 357 14.27 43.50 -22.69
N ASP A 358 13.59 43.20 -21.59
CA ASP A 358 12.17 42.84 -21.55
C ASP A 358 11.30 43.96 -22.10
N ILE A 359 11.59 45.22 -21.76
CA ILE A 359 10.86 46.39 -22.26
C ILE A 359 11.09 46.58 -23.77
N ASP A 360 12.31 46.35 -24.26
CA ASP A 360 12.59 46.37 -25.70
C ASP A 360 11.76 45.32 -26.46
N TRP A 361 11.58 44.14 -25.88
CA TRP A 361 10.73 43.10 -26.46
C TRP A 361 9.27 43.53 -26.48
N TRP A 362 8.75 44.09 -25.39
CA TRP A 362 7.37 44.58 -25.35
C TRP A 362 7.10 45.71 -26.34
N GLU A 363 8.05 46.64 -26.52
CA GLU A 363 7.95 47.67 -27.57
C GLU A 363 7.99 47.05 -28.97
N ARG A 364 8.92 46.12 -29.22
CA ARG A 364 9.06 45.44 -30.52
C ARG A 364 7.80 44.66 -30.91
N LEU A 365 7.12 44.07 -29.94
CA LEU A 365 5.90 43.29 -30.14
C LEU A 365 4.64 44.17 -30.22
N GLY A 366 4.77 45.48 -30.00
CA GLY A 366 3.66 46.43 -30.03
C GLY A 366 2.78 46.42 -28.79
N ASN A 367 3.25 45.80 -27.69
CA ASN A 367 2.56 45.81 -26.40
C ASN A 367 2.72 47.14 -25.65
N LEU A 368 3.80 47.88 -25.94
CA LEU A 368 4.05 49.23 -25.42
C LEU A 368 4.32 50.18 -26.59
N ASP A 369 3.75 51.39 -26.54
CA ASP A 369 4.18 52.47 -27.41
C ASP A 369 5.54 53.04 -26.96
N ALA A 370 6.23 53.76 -27.86
CA ALA A 370 7.57 54.29 -27.59
C ALA A 370 7.63 55.22 -26.36
N GLY A 371 6.58 56.02 -26.11
CA GLY A 371 6.54 56.93 -24.97
C GLY A 371 6.41 56.18 -23.65
N THR A 372 5.53 55.19 -23.61
CA THR A 372 5.38 54.29 -22.45
C THR A 372 6.64 53.45 -22.22
N ALA A 373 7.27 52.94 -23.29
CA ALA A 373 8.53 52.20 -23.20
C ALA A 373 9.67 53.06 -22.60
N ASP A 374 9.82 54.32 -23.04
CA ASP A 374 10.81 55.24 -22.49
C ASP A 374 10.57 55.58 -21.01
N HIS A 375 9.30 55.69 -20.61
CA HIS A 375 8.93 55.82 -19.20
C HIS A 375 9.38 54.59 -18.38
N HIS A 376 9.05 53.38 -18.82
CA HIS A 376 9.47 52.15 -18.13
C HIS A 376 10.99 51.99 -18.09
N ARG A 377 11.72 52.39 -19.14
CA ARG A 377 13.20 52.43 -19.12
C ARG A 377 13.73 53.42 -18.08
N ALA A 378 13.07 54.56 -17.88
CA ALA A 378 13.44 55.52 -16.85
C ALA A 378 13.21 54.96 -15.44
N VAL A 379 12.07 54.31 -15.21
CA VAL A 379 11.78 53.58 -13.96
C VAL A 379 12.83 52.50 -13.72
N ARG A 380 13.14 51.67 -14.74
CA ARG A 380 14.16 50.63 -14.66
C ARG A 380 15.53 51.17 -14.27
N ARG A 381 15.96 52.32 -14.80
CA ARG A 381 17.23 52.95 -14.37
C ARG A 381 17.22 53.31 -12.88
N GLY A 382 16.08 53.80 -12.37
CA GLY A 382 15.89 54.05 -10.94
C GLY A 382 15.96 52.76 -10.12
N ASP A 383 15.31 51.70 -10.57
CA ASP A 383 15.35 50.39 -9.93
C ASP A 383 16.75 49.77 -9.89
N VAL A 384 17.49 49.88 -11.00
CA VAL A 384 18.87 49.40 -11.10
C VAL A 384 19.76 50.15 -10.11
N ALA A 385 19.62 51.49 -10.03
CA ALA A 385 20.36 52.29 -9.05
C ALA A 385 19.98 51.94 -7.60
N ALA A 386 18.71 51.63 -7.33
CA ALA A 386 18.25 51.20 -6.01
C ALA A 386 18.79 49.81 -5.64
N LEU A 387 18.89 48.88 -6.60
CA LEU A 387 19.52 47.59 -6.40
C LEU A 387 21.01 47.76 -6.09
N ASP A 388 21.72 48.57 -6.88
CA ASP A 388 23.15 48.82 -6.67
C ASP A 388 23.42 49.42 -5.28
N ALA A 389 22.59 50.37 -4.84
CA ALA A 389 22.67 50.93 -3.50
C ALA A 389 22.41 49.90 -2.39
N ALA A 390 21.49 48.96 -2.59
CA ALA A 390 21.24 47.87 -1.65
C ALA A 390 22.41 46.87 -1.60
N LEU A 391 22.99 46.55 -2.77
CA LEU A 391 24.19 45.72 -2.86
C LEU A 391 25.40 46.38 -2.17
N ASP A 392 25.57 47.70 -2.33
CA ASP A 392 26.59 48.49 -1.63
C ASP A 392 26.37 48.45 -0.11
N ALA A 393 25.14 48.66 0.36
CA ALA A 393 24.79 48.67 1.77
C ALA A 393 25.09 47.33 2.47
N GLU A 394 24.89 46.22 1.77
CA GLU A 394 25.18 44.86 2.25
C GLU A 394 26.64 44.44 2.01
N GLY A 395 27.48 45.32 1.46
CA GLY A 395 28.89 45.02 1.16
C GLY A 395 29.07 43.91 0.12
N ALA A 396 28.12 43.74 -0.80
CA ALA A 396 28.10 42.64 -1.76
C ALA A 396 29.20 42.77 -2.84
N TRP A 397 29.74 43.97 -3.06
CA TRP A 397 30.81 44.27 -4.02
C TRP A 397 32.22 44.01 -3.48
N ALA A 398 32.45 42.79 -2.97
CA ALA A 398 33.78 42.40 -2.51
C ALA A 398 34.75 42.20 -3.68
N GLY A 399 35.85 42.97 -3.71
CA GLY A 399 36.91 42.82 -4.72
C GLY A 399 36.50 43.31 -6.11
N ASP A 400 36.78 42.51 -7.14
CA ASP A 400 36.44 42.75 -8.56
C ASP A 400 35.17 42.00 -9.01
N ALA A 401 34.23 41.81 -8.06
CA ALA A 401 33.01 41.03 -8.28
C ALA A 401 32.17 41.51 -9.47
N SER A 402 31.66 40.57 -10.26
CA SER A 402 30.64 40.88 -11.27
C SER A 402 29.28 41.17 -10.62
N VAL A 403 28.36 41.80 -11.37
CA VAL A 403 27.01 42.08 -10.87
C VAL A 403 26.26 40.80 -10.48
N ALA A 404 26.44 39.71 -11.23
CA ALA A 404 25.87 38.41 -10.90
C ALA A 404 26.39 37.90 -9.56
N GLU A 405 27.70 38.04 -9.30
CA GLU A 405 28.28 37.65 -8.01
C GLU A 405 27.77 38.51 -6.84
N ALA A 406 27.64 39.83 -7.03
CA ALA A 406 27.09 40.70 -6.00
C ALA A 406 25.63 40.33 -5.66
N VAL A 407 24.79 40.10 -6.67
CA VAL A 407 23.39 39.67 -6.47
C VAL A 407 23.33 38.27 -5.84
N HIS A 408 24.18 37.34 -6.26
CA HIS A 408 24.24 36.01 -5.64
C HIS A 408 24.66 36.11 -4.16
N ARG A 409 25.60 36.99 -3.78
CA ARG A 409 25.95 37.23 -2.36
C ARG A 409 24.75 37.75 -1.59
N PHE A 410 24.04 38.71 -2.16
CA PHE A 410 22.85 39.31 -1.55
C PHE A 410 21.77 38.27 -1.25
N VAL A 411 21.39 37.44 -2.24
CA VAL A 411 20.37 36.39 -2.03
C VAL A 411 20.89 35.28 -1.12
N ALA A 412 22.18 34.92 -1.22
CA ALA A 412 22.80 33.94 -0.33
C ALA A 412 22.82 34.40 1.14
N ALA A 413 22.86 35.70 1.42
CA ALA A 413 22.84 36.24 2.78
C ALA A 413 21.45 36.19 3.47
N THR A 414 20.38 35.84 2.74
CA THR A 414 19.03 35.73 3.33
C THR A 414 18.95 34.60 4.37
N PRO A 415 17.94 34.57 5.27
CA PRO A 415 17.68 33.40 6.10
C PRO A 415 16.83 32.32 5.40
N ALA A 416 16.45 32.50 4.13
CA ALA A 416 15.61 31.58 3.37
C ALA A 416 16.11 30.13 3.43
N ALA A 417 15.21 29.15 3.55
CA ALA A 417 15.54 27.73 3.63
C ALA A 417 16.29 27.24 2.39
N LEU A 418 15.88 27.73 1.22
CA LEU A 418 16.50 27.41 -0.07
C LEU A 418 16.90 28.69 -0.81
N VAL A 419 18.01 28.63 -1.55
CA VAL A 419 18.42 29.67 -2.48
C VAL A 419 18.65 29.04 -3.85
N ALA A 420 17.98 29.58 -4.86
CA ALA A 420 18.17 29.16 -6.24
C ALA A 420 18.87 30.26 -7.04
N VAL A 421 19.85 29.86 -7.84
CA VAL A 421 20.52 30.72 -8.83
C VAL A 421 20.21 30.22 -10.22
N GLN A 422 19.73 31.11 -11.07
CA GLN A 422 19.34 30.77 -12.42
C GLN A 422 20.58 30.58 -13.30
N ALA A 423 20.59 29.55 -14.15
CA ALA A 423 21.75 29.22 -14.97
C ALA A 423 22.10 30.35 -15.94
N GLU A 424 21.09 31.01 -16.51
CA GLU A 424 21.25 32.20 -17.36
C GLU A 424 21.98 33.33 -16.64
N ASP A 425 21.71 33.56 -15.35
CA ASP A 425 22.36 34.61 -14.56
C ASP A 425 23.81 34.25 -14.24
N VAL A 426 24.09 32.99 -13.89
CA VAL A 426 25.47 32.50 -13.69
C VAL A 426 26.30 32.64 -14.96
N PHE A 427 25.70 32.43 -16.13
CA PHE A 427 26.37 32.56 -17.42
C PHE A 427 26.25 33.95 -18.05
N GLU A 428 25.68 34.92 -17.32
CA GLU A 428 25.56 36.34 -17.71
C GLU A 428 24.79 36.53 -19.04
N CYS A 429 23.79 35.68 -19.29
CA CYS A 429 22.91 35.78 -20.45
C CYS A 429 22.04 37.05 -20.36
N VAL A 430 21.85 37.73 -21.50
CA VAL A 430 21.00 38.94 -21.60
C VAL A 430 19.55 38.60 -21.95
N GLU A 431 19.34 37.54 -22.73
CA GLU A 431 18.03 37.19 -23.24
C GLU A 431 17.34 36.18 -22.32
N GLN A 432 16.06 36.39 -22.04
CA GLN A 432 15.26 35.51 -21.18
C GLN A 432 14.78 34.24 -21.89
N ALA A 433 14.60 33.17 -21.11
CA ALA A 433 14.18 31.85 -21.61
C ALA A 433 12.71 31.83 -22.05
N ASN A 434 11.84 32.54 -21.34
CA ASN A 434 10.42 32.69 -21.64
C ASN A 434 9.97 34.14 -21.47
N LEU A 435 9.06 34.60 -22.34
CA LEU A 435 8.34 35.86 -22.25
C LEU A 435 6.84 35.54 -22.18
N PRO A 436 6.24 35.54 -20.97
CA PRO A 436 4.83 35.18 -20.78
C PRO A 436 3.88 35.93 -21.72
N GLY A 437 2.80 35.27 -22.16
CA GLY A 437 1.84 35.85 -23.10
C GLY A 437 2.28 35.84 -24.57
N THR A 438 3.47 35.30 -24.88
CA THR A 438 3.92 35.07 -26.26
C THR A 438 4.08 33.57 -26.54
N VAL A 439 3.90 33.16 -27.79
CA VAL A 439 4.07 31.76 -28.21
C VAL A 439 5.19 31.64 -29.24
N HIS A 440 5.00 32.21 -30.44
CA HIS A 440 5.98 32.14 -31.54
C HIS A 440 6.69 33.48 -31.83
N THR A 441 6.26 34.57 -31.19
CA THR A 441 6.77 35.92 -31.45
C THR A 441 8.03 36.28 -30.64
N HIS A 442 8.32 35.49 -29.61
CA HIS A 442 9.58 35.47 -28.87
C HIS A 442 10.11 34.02 -28.87
N PRO A 443 11.44 33.76 -28.90
CA PRO A 443 12.01 32.42 -28.94
C PRO A 443 11.93 31.72 -27.56
N ASN A 444 10.70 31.53 -27.06
CA ASN A 444 10.40 30.87 -25.80
C ASN A 444 10.86 29.42 -25.82
N TRP A 445 11.59 29.02 -24.78
CA TRP A 445 12.05 27.62 -24.59
C TRP A 445 12.96 27.11 -25.72
N CYS A 446 13.49 28.01 -26.55
CA CYS A 446 14.37 27.69 -27.66
C CYS A 446 15.82 28.06 -27.36
N ARG A 447 16.15 28.75 -26.27
CA ARG A 447 17.51 29.26 -26.05
C ARG A 447 18.43 28.19 -25.47
N ARG A 448 19.63 28.06 -26.05
CA ARG A 448 20.69 27.21 -25.53
C ARG A 448 21.52 27.99 -24.51
N LEU A 449 21.89 27.33 -23.41
CA LEU A 449 22.92 27.88 -22.53
C LEU A 449 24.24 28.00 -23.30
N PRO A 450 25.04 29.05 -23.06
CA PRO A 450 26.28 29.29 -23.79
C PRO A 450 27.38 28.26 -23.45
N VAL A 451 27.19 27.46 -22.39
CA VAL A 451 28.13 26.46 -21.92
C VAL A 451 27.49 25.07 -22.01
N PRO A 452 28.14 24.08 -22.66
CA PRO A 452 27.64 22.72 -22.68
C PRO A 452 27.79 22.05 -21.31
N VAL A 453 26.89 21.12 -20.98
CA VAL A 453 26.91 20.37 -19.70
C VAL A 453 28.27 19.71 -19.41
N ALA A 454 28.99 19.26 -20.44
CA ALA A 454 30.30 18.64 -20.28
C ALA A 454 31.37 19.59 -19.70
N ALA A 455 31.17 20.91 -19.81
CA ALA A 455 32.09 21.92 -19.29
C ALA A 455 31.66 22.47 -17.91
N PHE A 456 30.53 22.03 -17.35
CA PHE A 456 30.03 22.53 -16.06
C PHE A 456 31.03 22.31 -14.92
N ASP A 457 31.81 21.23 -14.98
CA ASP A 457 32.86 20.96 -13.99
C ASP A 457 33.98 22.02 -14.02
N THR A 458 34.37 22.46 -15.20
CA THR A 458 35.54 23.32 -15.36
C THR A 458 35.21 24.80 -15.52
N ASP A 459 33.92 25.16 -15.64
CA ASP A 459 33.54 26.56 -15.85
C ASP A 459 33.83 27.41 -14.59
N PRO A 460 34.64 28.47 -14.71
CA PRO A 460 35.07 29.25 -13.57
C PRO A 460 33.92 30.04 -12.91
N ARG A 461 32.84 30.37 -13.64
CA ARG A 461 31.68 31.09 -13.07
C ARG A 461 30.91 30.18 -12.11
N LEU A 462 30.64 28.94 -12.50
CA LEU A 462 30.01 27.94 -11.62
C LEU A 462 30.86 27.68 -10.36
N GLN A 463 32.19 27.58 -10.51
CA GLN A 463 33.09 27.41 -9.37
C GLN A 463 33.06 28.61 -8.42
N ARG A 464 33.01 29.84 -8.95
CA ARG A 464 32.90 31.06 -8.12
C ARG A 464 31.55 31.13 -7.41
N THR A 465 30.44 30.85 -8.09
CA THR A 465 29.10 30.79 -7.49
C THR A 465 29.04 29.74 -6.37
N ALA A 466 29.59 28.54 -6.58
CA ALA A 466 29.65 27.51 -5.56
C ALA A 466 30.46 27.95 -4.32
N ARG A 467 31.64 28.53 -4.52
CA ARG A 467 32.45 29.07 -3.41
C ARG A 467 31.69 30.17 -2.66
N LEU A 468 31.03 31.08 -3.37
CA LEU A 468 30.24 32.14 -2.79
C LEU A 468 29.12 31.58 -1.90
N MET A 469 28.36 30.61 -2.40
CA MET A 469 27.30 29.95 -1.64
C MET A 469 27.86 29.26 -0.38
N ALA A 470 28.99 28.57 -0.51
CA ALA A 470 29.66 27.95 0.62
C ALA A 470 30.12 28.98 1.67
N HIS A 471 30.71 30.11 1.25
CA HIS A 471 31.12 31.19 2.16
C HIS A 471 29.92 31.85 2.88
N ALA A 472 28.73 31.80 2.29
CA ALA A 472 27.50 32.27 2.90
C ALA A 472 26.83 31.21 3.81
N GLY A 473 27.49 30.08 4.08
CA GLY A 473 26.97 29.00 4.92
C GLY A 473 25.84 28.20 4.26
N ARG A 474 25.71 28.24 2.92
CA ARG A 474 24.66 27.49 2.20
C ARG A 474 24.99 26.02 1.94
N THR A 475 26.23 25.62 2.26
CA THR A 475 26.70 24.23 2.18
C THR A 475 26.93 23.60 3.55
N GLU A 476 26.76 24.35 4.64
CA GLU A 476 26.89 23.86 6.02
C GLU A 476 25.54 23.34 6.51
N GLU A 477 25.56 22.32 7.38
CA GLU A 477 24.38 21.89 8.14
C GLU A 477 23.86 23.06 8.97
N ARG A 478 22.92 23.84 8.42
CA ARG A 478 21.93 24.47 9.26
C ARG A 478 21.07 23.31 9.77
N GLU A 479 21.26 22.96 11.04
CA GLU A 479 20.37 22.11 11.80
C GLU A 479 18.92 22.59 11.56
N MET A 480 18.24 21.93 10.62
CA MET A 480 16.81 21.76 10.76
C MET A 480 16.61 20.75 11.88
N PRO A 481 15.63 20.93 12.77
CA PRO A 481 15.41 19.99 13.84
C PRO A 481 14.95 18.65 13.26
N GLU A 482 15.90 17.75 12.97
CA GLU A 482 15.66 16.31 12.93
C GLU A 482 15.39 15.88 14.37
N THR A 483 14.18 16.13 14.86
CA THR A 483 13.75 15.50 16.10
C THR A 483 13.21 14.12 15.73
N LEU A 484 14.11 13.15 15.53
CA LEU A 484 13.85 11.77 15.96
C LEU A 484 13.64 11.82 17.48
N ARG A 485 12.45 12.24 17.90
CA ARG A 485 12.10 12.42 19.29
C ARG A 485 11.09 11.37 19.67
N VAL A 486 11.45 10.57 20.66
CA VAL A 486 10.46 9.78 21.38
C VAL A 486 9.60 10.75 22.18
N THR A 487 8.31 10.76 21.90
CA THR A 487 7.32 11.53 22.63
C THR A 487 6.52 10.61 23.54
N THR A 488 6.19 11.12 24.72
CA THR A 488 5.28 10.46 25.66
C THR A 488 3.94 11.17 25.59
N HIS A 489 2.90 10.42 25.26
CA HIS A 489 1.55 10.92 25.17
C HIS A 489 0.73 10.47 26.38
N PRO A 490 0.12 11.39 27.15
CA PRO A 490 -0.82 11.01 28.18
C PRO A 490 -2.07 10.38 27.54
N THR A 491 -2.57 9.32 28.15
CA THR A 491 -3.78 8.61 27.72
C THR A 491 -4.60 8.20 28.94
N ARG A 492 -5.72 7.52 28.72
CA ARG A 492 -6.56 6.94 29.77
C ARG A 492 -6.93 5.51 29.37
N PRO A 493 -7.26 4.63 30.33
CA PRO A 493 -7.81 3.32 30.02
C PRO A 493 -9.04 3.43 29.10
N ILE A 494 -9.08 2.62 28.05
CA ILE A 494 -10.19 2.57 27.08
C ILE A 494 -10.90 1.23 27.23
N ALA A 495 -12.22 1.26 27.38
CA ALA A 495 -13.02 0.05 27.55
C ALA A 495 -12.94 -0.89 26.34
N GLY A 496 -13.08 -2.18 26.59
CA GLY A 496 -13.20 -3.19 25.54
C GLY A 496 -11.90 -3.74 24.98
N GLN A 497 -10.73 -3.43 25.56
CA GLN A 497 -9.42 -3.92 25.11
C GLN A 497 -9.00 -5.29 25.69
N LYS A 498 -9.98 -6.13 26.08
CA LYS A 498 -9.70 -7.50 26.55
C LYS A 498 -9.38 -8.43 25.37
N PRO A 499 -8.17 -9.01 25.28
CA PRO A 499 -7.87 -10.00 24.25
C PRO A 499 -8.74 -11.25 24.45
N GLY A 500 -9.28 -11.78 23.36
CA GLY A 500 -9.94 -13.08 23.34
C GLY A 500 -8.93 -14.23 23.22
N THR A 501 -9.44 -15.43 22.93
CA THR A 501 -8.62 -16.65 22.72
C THR A 501 -7.64 -16.55 21.55
N SER A 502 -7.87 -15.64 20.61
CA SER A 502 -7.06 -15.45 19.40
C SER A 502 -6.84 -13.97 19.12
N GLY A 503 -6.45 -13.21 20.15
CA GLY A 503 -6.14 -11.77 20.05
C GLY A 503 -7.31 -10.84 20.38
N LEU A 504 -7.05 -9.53 20.35
CA LEU A 504 -8.08 -8.50 20.45
C LEU A 504 -8.74 -8.31 19.08
N ARG A 505 -10.07 -8.34 19.03
CA ARG A 505 -10.86 -8.10 17.82
C ARG A 505 -11.93 -7.05 18.08
N LYS A 506 -12.08 -6.10 17.16
CA LYS A 506 -13.08 -5.02 17.18
C LYS A 506 -13.40 -4.58 15.77
N LYS A 507 -14.45 -3.78 15.63
CA LYS A 507 -14.70 -3.04 14.39
C LYS A 507 -13.49 -2.18 14.04
N THR A 508 -13.13 -2.12 12.76
CA THR A 508 -11.97 -1.37 12.27
C THR A 508 -12.03 0.09 12.68
N ARG A 509 -13.22 0.70 12.62
CA ARG A 509 -13.44 2.08 13.11
C ARG A 509 -13.00 2.31 14.55
N VAL A 510 -13.14 1.31 15.44
CA VAL A 510 -12.73 1.41 16.83
C VAL A 510 -11.20 1.49 16.94
N PHE A 511 -10.47 0.70 16.15
CA PHE A 511 -9.01 0.79 16.10
C PHE A 511 -8.50 2.12 15.51
N MET A 512 -9.32 2.77 14.68
CA MET A 512 -9.04 4.09 14.10
C MET A 512 -9.39 5.25 15.04
N GLU A 513 -10.04 4.98 16.18
CA GLU A 513 -10.28 6.01 17.20
C GLU A 513 -8.95 6.45 17.82
N PRO A 514 -8.80 7.74 18.16
CA PRO A 514 -7.57 8.25 18.76
C PRO A 514 -7.14 7.43 19.98
N HIS A 515 -5.87 7.05 20.02
CA HIS A 515 -5.21 6.31 21.11
C HIS A 515 -5.64 4.85 21.29
N TYR A 516 -6.62 4.33 20.53
CA TYR A 516 -7.10 2.96 20.75
C TYR A 516 -6.01 1.93 20.42
N LEU A 517 -5.43 2.01 19.23
CA LEU A 517 -4.35 1.14 18.80
C LEU A 517 -3.12 1.30 19.70
N GLU A 518 -2.71 2.54 19.96
CA GLU A 518 -1.52 2.86 20.73
C GLU A 518 -1.62 2.35 22.18
N ASN A 519 -2.78 2.50 22.82
CA ASN A 519 -3.01 1.97 24.16
C ASN A 519 -2.84 0.45 24.20
N PHE A 520 -3.43 -0.26 23.24
CA PHE A 520 -3.34 -1.72 23.22
C PHE A 520 -1.91 -2.21 22.96
N VAL A 521 -1.20 -1.58 22.02
CA VAL A 521 0.19 -1.92 21.70
C VAL A 521 1.13 -1.60 22.87
N GLN A 522 0.93 -0.46 23.55
CA GLN A 522 1.69 -0.12 24.75
C GLN A 522 1.42 -1.10 25.88
N ALA A 523 0.16 -1.47 26.11
CA ALA A 523 -0.23 -2.46 27.11
C ALA A 523 0.38 -3.83 26.80
N LEU A 524 0.43 -4.22 25.53
CA LEU A 524 1.13 -5.42 25.07
C LEU A 524 2.61 -5.35 25.47
N PHE A 525 3.33 -4.28 25.12
CA PHE A 525 4.74 -4.17 25.49
C PHE A 525 4.96 -4.13 27.00
N ASN A 526 4.11 -3.46 27.77
CA ASN A 526 4.21 -3.43 29.24
C ASN A 526 4.05 -4.84 29.84
N ALA A 527 3.08 -5.63 29.35
CA ALA A 527 2.86 -7.00 29.80
C ALA A 527 4.04 -7.92 29.48
N LEU A 528 4.83 -7.58 28.46
CA LEU A 528 6.08 -8.28 28.12
C LEU A 528 7.30 -7.74 28.89
N HIS A 529 7.14 -6.81 29.83
CA HIS A 529 8.23 -6.10 30.51
C HIS A 529 9.09 -5.24 29.56
N GLY A 530 8.46 -4.61 28.57
CA GLY A 530 9.09 -3.71 27.60
C GLY A 530 9.49 -4.41 26.30
N ALA A 531 9.99 -3.60 25.35
CA ALA A 531 10.52 -4.06 24.07
C ALA A 531 12.06 -3.98 23.99
N GLU A 532 12.72 -3.45 25.03
CA GLU A 532 14.16 -3.14 25.00
C GLU A 532 15.02 -4.37 24.66
N GLY A 533 15.84 -4.25 23.62
CA GLY A 533 16.74 -5.32 23.16
C GLY A 533 16.04 -6.54 22.53
N LYS A 534 14.72 -6.48 22.31
CA LYS A 534 13.95 -7.60 21.77
C LYS A 534 13.85 -7.58 20.25
N THR A 535 13.64 -8.76 19.69
CA THR A 535 13.31 -8.96 18.28
C THR A 535 11.87 -9.44 18.12
N PHE A 536 11.08 -8.81 17.25
CA PHE A 536 9.70 -9.23 16.96
C PHE A 536 9.47 -9.54 15.48
N VAL A 537 8.53 -10.43 15.18
CA VAL A 537 7.93 -10.58 13.85
C VAL A 537 6.68 -9.70 13.75
N LEU A 538 6.44 -9.06 12.60
CA LEU A 538 5.26 -8.24 12.34
C LEU A 538 4.69 -8.51 10.95
N GLY A 539 3.38 -8.66 10.85
CA GLY A 539 2.67 -8.74 9.58
C GLY A 539 1.21 -9.11 9.80
N GLY A 540 0.46 -9.25 8.72
CA GLY A 540 -0.95 -9.61 8.81
C GLY A 540 -1.56 -10.02 7.48
N ASP A 541 -2.89 -10.11 7.49
CA ASP A 541 -3.63 -10.66 6.35
C ASP A 541 -3.95 -9.67 5.23
N GLY A 542 -3.52 -8.41 5.38
CA GLY A 542 -3.72 -7.37 4.38
C GLY A 542 -5.10 -6.71 4.42
N ARG A 543 -5.94 -7.03 5.43
CA ARG A 543 -7.22 -6.33 5.64
C ARG A 543 -7.03 -4.82 5.81
N TYR A 544 -8.10 -4.06 5.59
CA TYR A 544 -8.10 -2.61 5.78
C TYR A 544 -7.49 -2.22 7.13
N PHE A 545 -6.68 -1.17 7.15
CA PHE A 545 -5.93 -0.66 8.31
C PHE A 545 -4.64 -1.43 8.67
N ASN A 546 -4.35 -2.59 8.05
CA ASN A 546 -3.14 -3.37 8.30
C ASN A 546 -1.84 -2.57 8.10
N ASP A 547 -1.72 -1.90 6.95
CA ASP A 547 -0.56 -1.07 6.57
C ASP A 547 -0.28 0.05 7.59
N ARG A 548 -1.33 0.78 7.98
CA ARG A 548 -1.25 1.88 8.95
C ARG A 548 -0.92 1.40 10.36
N ALA A 549 -1.56 0.31 10.79
CA ALA A 549 -1.31 -0.27 12.11
C ALA A 549 0.14 -0.75 12.24
N ALA A 550 0.70 -1.35 11.18
CA ALA A 550 2.10 -1.78 11.16
C ALA A 550 3.07 -0.59 11.39
N GLN A 551 2.86 0.55 10.73
CA GLN A 551 3.70 1.74 10.90
C GLN A 551 3.65 2.31 12.33
N VAL A 552 2.45 2.32 12.95
CA VAL A 552 2.31 2.72 14.36
C VAL A 552 3.06 1.77 15.27
N ILE A 553 2.92 0.45 15.08
CA ILE A 553 3.62 -0.56 15.87
C ILE A 553 5.14 -0.43 15.73
N LEU A 554 5.67 -0.17 14.52
CA LEU A 554 7.11 0.05 14.31
C LEU A 554 7.63 1.27 15.08
N ARG A 555 6.94 2.41 15.01
CA ARG A 555 7.32 3.62 15.77
C ARG A 555 7.24 3.41 17.27
N MET A 556 6.25 2.65 17.75
CA MET A 556 6.13 2.32 19.17
C MET A 556 7.19 1.31 19.63
N ALA A 557 7.50 0.30 18.82
CA ALA A 557 8.57 -0.66 19.11
C ALA A 557 9.94 0.05 19.21
N ALA A 558 10.24 0.96 18.28
CA ALA A 558 11.45 1.78 18.31
C ALA A 558 11.51 2.66 19.56
N ALA A 559 10.41 3.36 19.90
CA ALA A 559 10.31 4.17 21.12
C ALA A 559 10.46 3.36 22.41
N GLN A 560 10.19 2.06 22.36
CA GLN A 560 10.31 1.12 23.47
C GLN A 560 11.66 0.40 23.49
N GLY A 561 12.57 0.70 22.55
CA GLY A 561 13.94 0.20 22.52
C GLY A 561 14.12 -1.18 21.87
N ALA A 562 13.18 -1.64 21.03
CA ALA A 562 13.35 -2.89 20.30
C ALA A 562 14.65 -2.89 19.48
N GLU A 563 15.36 -4.02 19.46
CA GLU A 563 16.57 -4.17 18.64
C GLU A 563 16.18 -4.34 17.17
N ARG A 564 15.17 -5.17 16.90
CA ARG A 564 14.79 -5.54 15.54
C ARG A 564 13.30 -5.85 15.41
N VAL A 565 12.72 -5.48 14.27
CA VAL A 565 11.41 -5.99 13.84
C VAL A 565 11.56 -6.57 12.42
N ILE A 566 11.22 -7.84 12.26
CA ILE A 566 11.18 -8.55 10.98
C ILE A 566 9.75 -8.42 10.43
N VAL A 567 9.59 -7.77 9.30
CA VAL A 567 8.28 -7.42 8.73
C VAL A 567 8.11 -8.11 7.37
N GLY A 568 6.98 -8.78 7.14
CA GLY A 568 6.68 -9.28 5.79
C GLY A 568 6.48 -8.12 4.81
N GLN A 569 6.92 -8.24 3.56
CA GLN A 569 6.78 -7.20 2.53
C GLN A 569 5.33 -6.68 2.45
N GLY A 570 5.15 -5.36 2.51
CA GLY A 570 3.84 -4.71 2.58
C GLY A 570 3.09 -4.88 3.90
N ALA A 571 3.79 -5.32 4.97
CA ALA A 571 3.20 -5.81 6.21
C ALA A 571 2.27 -7.02 6.01
N LEU A 572 2.50 -7.81 4.95
CA LEU A 572 1.76 -9.02 4.64
C LEU A 572 2.49 -10.23 5.21
N LEU A 573 1.83 -11.05 6.03
CA LEU A 573 2.39 -12.29 6.56
C LEU A 573 1.27 -13.18 7.09
N SER A 574 1.18 -14.43 6.61
CA SER A 574 0.18 -15.37 7.10
C SER A 574 0.51 -15.80 8.54
N THR A 575 -0.50 -16.19 9.32
CA THR A 575 -0.29 -16.66 10.70
C THR A 575 0.66 -17.86 10.78
N PRO A 576 0.57 -18.89 9.90
CA PRO A 576 1.54 -19.99 9.90
C PRO A 576 2.96 -19.53 9.55
N ALA A 577 3.12 -18.61 8.59
CA ALA A 577 4.42 -18.07 8.22
C ALA A 577 5.04 -17.24 9.35
N ALA A 578 4.23 -16.45 10.07
CA ALA A 578 4.67 -15.74 11.26
C ALA A 578 5.15 -16.72 12.35
N SER A 579 4.38 -17.78 12.61
CA SER A 579 4.76 -18.83 13.56
C SER A 579 6.08 -19.49 13.19
N HIS A 580 6.26 -19.82 11.90
CA HIS A 580 7.51 -20.37 11.38
C HIS A 580 8.68 -19.40 11.55
N LEU A 581 8.54 -18.13 11.14
CA LEU A 581 9.60 -17.12 11.24
C LEU A 581 10.03 -16.86 12.68
N ILE A 582 9.08 -16.76 13.62
CA ILE A 582 9.39 -16.62 15.05
C ILE A 582 10.32 -17.75 15.51
N ARG A 583 10.00 -18.99 15.14
CA ARG A 583 10.75 -20.19 15.53
C ARG A 583 12.11 -20.27 14.83
N ALA A 584 12.13 -20.04 13.52
CA ALA A 584 13.34 -20.11 12.70
C ALA A 584 14.35 -19.03 13.09
N ARG A 585 13.88 -17.82 13.40
CA ARG A 585 14.69 -16.65 13.74
C ARG A 585 14.85 -16.43 15.25
N ARG A 586 14.22 -17.29 16.07
CA ARG A 586 14.25 -17.26 17.55
C ARG A 586 13.91 -15.88 18.12
N THR A 587 12.83 -15.29 17.64
CA THR A 587 12.39 -13.96 18.08
C THR A 587 11.71 -14.03 19.44
N ASP A 588 11.54 -12.87 20.09
CA ASP A 588 10.83 -12.74 21.39
C ASP A 588 9.30 -12.84 21.25
N GLY A 589 8.81 -13.04 20.03
CA GLY A 589 7.40 -13.19 19.68
C GLY A 589 7.07 -12.56 18.34
N GLY A 590 5.78 -12.43 18.08
CA GLY A 590 5.29 -11.74 16.90
C GLY A 590 3.91 -11.12 17.10
N ILE A 591 3.67 -10.01 16.40
CA ILE A 591 2.42 -9.27 16.39
C ILE A 591 1.77 -9.51 15.03
N ILE A 592 0.58 -10.12 15.04
CA ILE A 592 -0.12 -10.53 13.82
C ILE A 592 -1.39 -9.69 13.68
N LEU A 593 -1.50 -8.94 12.58
CA LEU A 593 -2.61 -8.05 12.28
C LEU A 593 -3.69 -8.84 11.52
N SER A 594 -4.63 -9.42 12.27
CA SER A 594 -5.68 -10.25 11.70
C SER A 594 -6.86 -10.45 12.66
N ALA A 595 -8.07 -10.49 12.10
CA ALA A 595 -9.26 -11.04 12.75
C ALA A 595 -9.67 -12.42 12.18
N SER A 596 -8.74 -13.14 11.53
CA SER A 596 -8.95 -14.47 10.93
C SER A 596 -10.13 -14.45 9.96
N HIS A 597 -11.06 -15.39 10.10
CA HIS A 597 -12.24 -15.53 9.25
C HIS A 597 -13.19 -14.32 9.20
N ASN A 598 -13.12 -13.38 10.15
CA ASN A 598 -13.99 -12.19 10.17
C ASN A 598 -13.79 -11.30 8.91
N PRO A 599 -14.85 -10.64 8.41
CA PRO A 599 -14.78 -9.79 7.23
C PRO A 599 -13.84 -8.59 7.43
N GLY A 600 -13.30 -8.08 6.32
CA GLY A 600 -12.38 -6.94 6.28
C GLY A 600 -13.02 -5.73 5.63
N GLY A 601 -12.52 -4.54 5.94
CA GLY A 601 -13.05 -3.28 5.44
C GLY A 601 -13.07 -2.19 6.51
N ALA A 602 -13.35 -0.96 6.09
CA ALA A 602 -13.38 0.19 7.01
C ALA A 602 -14.46 0.06 8.09
N ASP A 603 -15.57 -0.63 7.77
CA ASP A 603 -16.75 -0.78 8.63
C ASP A 603 -16.86 -2.19 9.23
N GLU A 604 -15.92 -3.07 8.87
CA GLU A 604 -15.88 -4.47 9.31
C GLU A 604 -14.89 -4.66 10.46
N ASP A 605 -14.19 -5.79 10.52
CA ASP A 605 -13.41 -6.18 11.70
C ASP A 605 -11.89 -6.11 11.46
N PHE A 606 -11.19 -5.63 12.49
CA PHE A 606 -9.74 -5.64 12.59
C PHE A 606 -9.33 -6.38 13.87
N GLY A 607 -8.09 -6.88 13.90
CA GLY A 607 -7.60 -7.60 15.07
C GLY A 607 -6.09 -7.58 15.21
N ILE A 608 -5.64 -7.76 16.45
CA ILE A 608 -4.22 -7.87 16.81
C ILE A 608 -4.05 -9.11 17.67
N LYS A 609 -3.24 -10.05 17.18
CA LYS A 609 -2.81 -11.26 17.89
C LYS A 609 -1.37 -11.08 18.35
N PHE A 610 -1.02 -11.72 19.45
CA PHE A 610 0.37 -11.83 19.91
C PHE A 610 0.74 -13.31 20.03
N ASN A 611 1.83 -13.69 19.37
CA ASN A 611 2.43 -15.00 19.46
C ASN A 611 3.72 -14.92 20.28
N THR A 612 3.96 -15.91 21.12
CA THR A 612 5.12 -15.97 22.03
C THR A 612 6.36 -16.56 21.33
N PRO A 613 7.54 -16.60 21.97
CA PRO A 613 8.77 -17.13 21.35
C PRO A 613 8.68 -18.56 20.82
N ASN A 614 7.74 -19.39 21.29
CA ASN A 614 7.54 -20.74 20.74
C ASN A 614 6.86 -20.72 19.35
N GLY A 615 6.36 -19.56 18.91
CA GLY A 615 5.64 -19.32 17.67
C GLY A 615 4.11 -19.40 17.79
N GLY A 616 3.55 -19.75 18.95
CA GLY A 616 2.12 -19.98 19.15
C GLY A 616 1.40 -18.85 19.88
N PRO A 617 0.06 -18.89 19.94
CA PRO A 617 -0.75 -17.86 20.59
C PRO A 617 -0.36 -17.64 22.05
N ALA A 618 -0.49 -16.39 22.52
CA ALA A 618 -0.33 -16.05 23.93
C ALA A 618 -1.21 -16.91 24.85
N ALA A 619 -0.58 -17.49 25.88
CA ALA A 619 -1.28 -18.18 26.95
C ALA A 619 -2.14 -17.20 27.79
N GLU A 620 -3.07 -17.75 28.56
CA GLU A 620 -4.05 -16.95 29.32
C GLU A 620 -3.40 -15.99 30.32
N ALA A 621 -2.27 -16.39 30.92
CA ALA A 621 -1.49 -15.55 31.80
C ALA A 621 -1.02 -14.26 31.10
N ILE A 622 -0.54 -14.36 29.86
CA ILE A 622 -0.07 -13.22 29.08
C ILE A 622 -1.26 -12.35 28.64
N THR A 623 -2.35 -12.94 28.11
CA THR A 623 -3.52 -12.16 27.71
C THR A 623 -4.18 -11.45 28.90
N THR A 624 -4.16 -12.07 30.08
CA THR A 624 -4.63 -11.46 31.34
C THR A 624 -3.74 -10.31 31.77
N ALA A 625 -2.41 -10.47 31.66
CA ALA A 625 -1.47 -9.40 31.93
C ALA A 625 -1.69 -8.21 30.98
N ILE A 626 -1.84 -8.45 29.66
CA ILE A 626 -2.15 -7.41 28.68
C ILE A 626 -3.43 -6.67 29.06
N HIS A 627 -4.51 -7.39 29.41
CA HIS A 627 -5.75 -6.77 29.83
C HIS A 627 -5.57 -5.90 31.09
N ALA A 628 -4.87 -6.40 32.10
CA ALA A 628 -4.58 -5.62 33.30
C ALA A 628 -3.80 -4.34 33.00
N GLU A 629 -2.88 -4.37 32.03
CA GLU A 629 -2.20 -3.16 31.53
C GLU A 629 -3.17 -2.17 30.88
N THR A 630 -4.11 -2.64 30.06
CA THR A 630 -5.10 -1.76 29.39
C THR A 630 -5.99 -1.02 30.40
N GLU A 631 -6.28 -1.63 31.55
CA GLU A 631 -7.14 -1.05 32.60
C GLU A 631 -6.42 0.01 33.46
N ARG A 632 -5.08 0.07 33.40
CA ARG A 632 -4.26 0.96 34.24
C ARG A 632 -3.38 1.94 33.46
N LEU A 633 -3.37 1.86 32.13
CA LEU A 633 -2.49 2.66 31.28
C LEU A 633 -2.79 4.17 31.37
N SER A 634 -1.77 4.97 31.65
CA SER A 634 -1.86 6.44 31.75
C SER A 634 -1.06 7.19 30.69
N GLU A 635 -0.15 6.51 30.00
CA GLU A 635 0.66 7.08 28.92
C GLU A 635 1.14 6.00 27.94
N TYR A 636 1.50 6.39 26.73
CA TYR A 636 2.26 5.58 25.79
C TYR A 636 3.42 6.36 25.18
N ARG A 637 4.42 5.64 24.68
CA ARG A 637 5.58 6.23 23.99
C ARG A 637 5.56 5.88 22.51
N ILE A 638 5.85 6.86 21.67
CA ILE A 638 5.94 6.69 20.22
C ILE A 638 7.07 7.55 19.67
N LEU A 639 7.72 7.07 18.62
CA LEU A 639 8.75 7.82 17.91
C LEU A 639 8.08 8.76 16.90
N GLU A 640 8.39 10.04 16.92
CA GLU A 640 8.04 10.95 15.82
C GLU A 640 8.98 10.69 14.63
N ALA A 641 8.52 9.87 13.68
CA ALA A 641 9.27 9.52 12.48
C ALA A 641 8.32 9.29 11.29
N HIS A 642 8.86 9.46 10.08
CA HIS A 642 8.19 9.08 8.85
C HIS A 642 7.97 7.56 8.78
N ASP A 643 6.95 7.16 8.03
CA ASP A 643 6.69 5.74 7.74
C ASP A 643 7.87 5.15 6.96
N ILE A 644 8.18 3.89 7.22
CA ILE A 644 9.20 3.14 6.47
C ILE A 644 8.56 2.56 5.20
N ASP A 645 9.30 2.57 4.09
CA ASP A 645 8.87 1.87 2.88
C ASP A 645 8.94 0.35 3.07
N LEU A 646 7.80 -0.27 3.36
CA LEU A 646 7.67 -1.72 3.50
C LEU A 646 7.47 -2.43 2.16
N SER A 647 7.42 -1.70 1.04
CA SER A 647 7.15 -2.29 -0.28
C SER A 647 8.37 -2.97 -0.92
N HIS A 648 9.56 -2.77 -0.37
CA HIS A 648 10.81 -3.34 -0.86
C HIS A 648 11.49 -4.18 0.22
N ILE A 649 11.92 -5.39 -0.15
CA ILE A 649 12.73 -6.26 0.72
C ILE A 649 14.08 -5.58 0.99
N GLY A 650 14.51 -5.60 2.24
CA GLY A 650 15.73 -4.92 2.66
C GLY A 650 15.76 -4.62 4.15
N THR A 651 16.71 -3.80 4.55
CA THR A 651 16.87 -3.38 5.94
C THR A 651 16.81 -1.87 6.04
N HIS A 652 16.08 -1.37 7.04
CA HIS A 652 15.92 0.04 7.34
C HIS A 652 16.31 0.31 8.79
N ASP A 653 16.81 1.51 9.07
CA ASP A 653 17.02 2.01 10.42
C ASP A 653 15.82 2.86 10.85
N LEU A 654 15.31 2.62 12.06
CA LEU A 654 14.30 3.45 12.70
C LEU A 654 14.77 3.83 14.11
N ALA A 655 15.52 4.92 14.20
CA ALA A 655 16.12 5.40 15.45
C ALA A 655 16.97 4.32 16.15
N GLY A 656 17.80 3.60 15.37
CA GLY A 656 18.65 2.52 15.87
C GLY A 656 17.98 1.15 15.98
N MET A 657 16.65 1.06 15.83
CA MET A 657 15.95 -0.22 15.66
C MET A 657 16.09 -0.70 14.21
N VAL A 658 16.48 -1.95 14.01
CA VAL A 658 16.56 -2.56 12.68
C VAL A 658 15.17 -3.02 12.22
N VAL A 659 14.70 -2.50 11.09
CA VAL A 659 13.49 -3.02 10.42
C VAL A 659 13.91 -3.84 9.21
N GLU A 660 13.73 -5.15 9.29
CA GLU A 660 14.08 -6.11 8.23
C GLU A 660 12.81 -6.49 7.46
N VAL A 661 12.64 -5.97 6.24
CA VAL A 661 11.54 -6.32 5.35
C VAL A 661 11.92 -7.59 4.59
N VAL A 662 11.14 -8.66 4.76
CA VAL A 662 11.39 -9.99 4.17
C VAL A 662 10.32 -10.40 3.17
N ASP A 663 10.66 -11.31 2.26
CA ASP A 663 9.66 -11.98 1.41
C ASP A 663 8.68 -12.77 2.31
N PRO A 664 7.37 -12.55 2.18
CA PRO A 664 6.39 -13.19 3.05
C PRO A 664 6.24 -14.70 2.81
N VAL A 665 6.62 -15.21 1.64
CA VAL A 665 6.39 -16.58 1.20
C VAL A 665 7.65 -17.44 1.31
N ALA A 666 8.83 -16.88 1.04
CA ALA A 666 10.06 -17.65 0.79
C ALA A 666 10.41 -18.68 1.89
N ASP A 667 10.51 -18.26 3.16
CA ASP A 667 10.89 -19.16 4.27
C ASP A 667 9.81 -20.24 4.51
N TYR A 668 8.53 -19.86 4.42
CA TYR A 668 7.42 -20.81 4.55
C TYR A 668 7.41 -21.84 3.42
N ALA A 669 7.62 -21.40 2.17
CA ALA A 669 7.65 -22.30 1.01
C ALA A 669 8.81 -23.30 1.09
N ALA A 670 9.98 -22.85 1.56
CA ALA A 670 11.12 -23.73 1.81
C ALA A 670 10.80 -24.80 2.86
N LEU A 671 10.12 -24.42 3.96
CA LEU A 671 9.64 -25.39 4.95
C LEU A 671 8.67 -26.40 4.33
N MET A 672 7.72 -25.96 3.49
CA MET A 672 6.79 -26.87 2.84
C MET A 672 7.51 -27.86 1.92
N GLU A 673 8.50 -27.41 1.15
CA GLU A 673 9.31 -28.32 0.30
C GLU A 673 10.09 -29.36 1.11
N GLU A 674 10.54 -29.01 2.33
CA GLU A 674 11.19 -29.96 3.23
C GLU A 674 10.22 -31.02 3.79
N LEU A 675 9.00 -30.61 4.16
CA LEU A 675 8.04 -31.46 4.88
C LEU A 675 7.31 -32.46 3.97
N PHE A 676 7.19 -32.18 2.67
CA PHE A 676 6.33 -32.92 1.73
C PHE A 676 7.11 -33.53 0.56
N ASP A 677 6.58 -34.60 -0.04
CA ASP A 677 7.15 -35.18 -1.27
C ASP A 677 6.69 -34.35 -2.49
N PHE A 678 7.40 -33.25 -2.72
CA PHE A 678 7.11 -32.34 -3.84
C PHE A 678 7.23 -33.03 -5.20
N ASP A 679 8.09 -34.05 -5.33
CA ASP A 679 8.24 -34.79 -6.58
C ASP A 679 7.04 -35.69 -6.88
N ALA A 680 6.48 -36.35 -5.86
CA ALA A 680 5.24 -37.10 -5.98
C ALA A 680 4.07 -36.20 -6.37
N ILE A 681 3.95 -35.03 -5.72
CA ILE A 681 2.88 -34.05 -6.01
C ILE A 681 3.05 -33.44 -7.41
N ARG A 682 4.27 -33.05 -7.81
CA ARG A 682 4.57 -32.65 -9.21
C ARG A 682 4.19 -33.76 -10.19
N GLY A 683 4.43 -35.02 -9.82
CA GLY A 683 4.02 -36.19 -10.60
C GLY A 683 2.49 -36.31 -10.72
N LEU A 684 1.75 -35.96 -9.68
CA LEU A 684 0.28 -35.91 -9.69
C LEU A 684 -0.24 -34.82 -10.65
N PHE A 685 0.28 -33.60 -10.62
CA PHE A 685 -0.15 -32.57 -11.58
C PHE A 685 0.23 -32.90 -13.02
N ARG A 686 1.43 -33.46 -13.24
CA ARG A 686 1.86 -33.93 -14.58
C ARG A 686 0.97 -35.03 -15.16
N SER A 687 0.24 -35.79 -14.33
CA SER A 687 -0.73 -36.77 -14.84
C SER A 687 -2.05 -36.16 -15.30
N GLY A 688 -2.20 -34.84 -15.21
CA GLY A 688 -3.44 -34.12 -15.56
C GLY A 688 -4.44 -34.00 -14.41
N PHE A 689 -4.02 -34.22 -13.16
CA PHE A 689 -4.85 -34.01 -11.98
C PHE A 689 -5.26 -32.54 -11.88
N ARG A 690 -6.56 -32.26 -11.77
CA ARG A 690 -7.09 -30.90 -11.69
C ARG A 690 -7.46 -30.59 -10.25
N MET A 691 -7.12 -29.37 -9.83
CA MET A 691 -7.57 -28.84 -8.56
C MET A 691 -8.04 -27.39 -8.69
N LYS A 692 -8.77 -26.93 -7.68
CA LYS A 692 -9.05 -25.51 -7.46
C LYS A 692 -8.75 -25.14 -6.00
N PHE A 693 -7.99 -24.06 -5.82
CA PHE A 693 -7.75 -23.48 -4.50
C PHE A 693 -8.34 -22.08 -4.47
N ASP A 694 -9.28 -21.83 -3.56
CA ASP A 694 -9.84 -20.49 -3.34
C ASP A 694 -9.12 -19.81 -2.18
N ALA A 695 -8.34 -18.78 -2.49
CA ALA A 695 -7.63 -17.98 -1.50
C ALA A 695 -8.49 -16.88 -0.86
N MET A 696 -9.76 -16.76 -1.27
CA MET A 696 -10.77 -15.86 -0.69
C MET A 696 -10.31 -14.38 -0.63
N HIS A 697 -9.50 -13.94 -1.59
CA HIS A 697 -8.89 -12.60 -1.63
C HIS A 697 -8.04 -12.27 -0.40
N ALA A 698 -7.49 -13.30 0.25
CA ALA A 698 -6.80 -13.23 1.53
C ALA A 698 -5.31 -13.57 1.40
N ILE A 699 -4.60 -13.60 2.53
CA ILE A 699 -3.14 -13.67 2.58
C ILE A 699 -2.55 -14.94 1.96
N THR A 700 -3.31 -16.03 1.89
CA THR A 700 -2.81 -17.31 1.36
C THR A 700 -2.64 -17.32 -0.15
N GLY A 701 -3.19 -16.34 -0.87
CA GLY A 701 -3.14 -16.29 -2.33
C GLY A 701 -1.71 -16.29 -2.91
N PRO A 702 -0.80 -15.40 -2.48
CA PRO A 702 0.60 -15.42 -2.90
C PRO A 702 1.33 -16.73 -2.54
N TYR A 703 1.02 -17.33 -1.39
CA TYR A 703 1.62 -18.59 -0.93
C TYR A 703 1.16 -19.76 -1.81
N ALA A 704 -0.15 -19.87 -2.02
CA ALA A 704 -0.77 -20.88 -2.85
C ALA A 704 -0.30 -20.78 -4.30
N ALA A 705 -0.26 -19.58 -4.89
CA ALA A 705 0.22 -19.38 -6.25
C ALA A 705 1.70 -19.79 -6.39
N HIS A 706 2.55 -19.39 -5.45
CA HIS A 706 3.96 -19.78 -5.44
C HIS A 706 4.14 -21.29 -5.29
N ILE A 707 3.53 -21.91 -4.29
CA ILE A 707 3.76 -23.33 -3.98
C ILE A 707 3.04 -24.23 -5.00
N LEU A 708 1.74 -24.03 -5.22
CA LEU A 708 0.94 -24.93 -6.05
C LEU A 708 1.21 -24.75 -7.54
N GLU A 709 1.23 -23.51 -8.04
CA GLU A 709 1.37 -23.25 -9.48
C GLU A 709 2.85 -23.21 -9.90
N HIS A 710 3.71 -22.48 -9.17
CA HIS A 710 5.10 -22.30 -9.56
C HIS A 710 6.03 -23.45 -9.12
N MET A 711 5.99 -23.91 -7.87
CA MET A 711 6.89 -24.97 -7.39
C MET A 711 6.41 -26.38 -7.72
N LEU A 712 5.10 -26.63 -7.63
CA LEU A 712 4.50 -27.96 -7.83
C LEU A 712 3.95 -28.17 -9.24
N GLY A 713 3.79 -27.11 -10.03
CA GLY A 713 3.41 -27.20 -11.44
C GLY A 713 1.91 -27.47 -11.67
N ALA A 714 1.04 -27.09 -10.74
CA ALA A 714 -0.38 -27.01 -11.01
C ALA A 714 -0.64 -25.99 -12.15
N PRO A 715 -1.64 -26.22 -13.03
CA PRO A 715 -1.93 -25.28 -14.12
C PRO A 715 -2.21 -23.86 -13.60
N MET A 716 -1.69 -22.83 -14.28
CA MET A 716 -1.96 -21.42 -13.93
C MET A 716 -3.47 -21.14 -13.86
N GLY A 717 -3.89 -20.41 -12.83
CA GLY A 717 -5.30 -20.17 -12.52
C GLY A 717 -5.96 -21.31 -11.73
N THR A 718 -5.17 -22.26 -11.22
CA THR A 718 -5.59 -23.20 -10.18
C THR A 718 -5.98 -22.46 -8.91
N VAL A 719 -5.19 -21.44 -8.56
CA VAL A 719 -5.43 -20.54 -7.44
C VAL A 719 -6.34 -19.42 -7.90
N VAL A 720 -7.53 -19.33 -7.32
CA VAL A 720 -8.51 -18.26 -7.59
C VAL A 720 -8.56 -17.30 -6.41
N ASN A 721 -8.98 -16.06 -6.67
CA ASN A 721 -9.03 -14.99 -5.67
C ASN A 721 -7.67 -14.78 -4.97
N ALA A 722 -6.58 -14.91 -5.75
CA ALA A 722 -5.20 -15.02 -5.24
C ALA A 722 -4.55 -13.72 -4.76
N THR A 723 -5.16 -12.57 -5.03
CA THR A 723 -4.60 -11.27 -4.62
C THR A 723 -5.23 -10.83 -3.30
N PRO A 724 -4.45 -10.59 -2.23
CA PRO A 724 -4.96 -10.04 -0.98
C PRO A 724 -5.64 -8.69 -1.22
N GLN A 725 -6.84 -8.50 -0.68
CA GLN A 725 -7.59 -7.25 -0.77
C GLN A 725 -8.02 -6.75 0.62
N PRO A 726 -8.01 -5.43 0.89
CA PRO A 726 -8.37 -4.88 2.20
C PRO A 726 -9.76 -5.26 2.72
N ASP A 727 -10.69 -5.57 1.83
CA ASP A 727 -12.07 -5.97 2.12
C ASP A 727 -12.37 -7.42 1.70
N PHE A 728 -11.34 -8.19 1.35
CA PHE A 728 -11.46 -9.55 0.83
C PHE A 728 -12.43 -9.67 -0.37
N GLY A 729 -12.49 -8.64 -1.22
CA GLY A 729 -13.41 -8.60 -2.35
C GLY A 729 -14.88 -8.39 -1.96
N GLY A 730 -15.14 -7.87 -0.76
CA GLY A 730 -16.49 -7.71 -0.21
C GLY A 730 -17.10 -9.01 0.30
N HIS A 731 -16.29 -10.05 0.55
CA HIS A 731 -16.72 -11.37 0.98
C HIS A 731 -16.19 -11.71 2.38
N HIS A 732 -16.80 -12.73 2.99
CA HIS A 732 -16.38 -13.25 4.30
C HIS A 732 -15.30 -14.32 4.08
N PRO A 733 -14.06 -14.15 4.55
CA PRO A 733 -12.97 -15.08 4.29
C PRO A 733 -13.00 -16.28 5.26
N ASP A 734 -14.12 -17.03 5.27
CA ASP A 734 -14.28 -18.24 6.10
C ASP A 734 -14.50 -19.47 5.22
N PRO A 735 -13.61 -20.47 5.26
CA PRO A 735 -13.64 -21.60 4.35
C PRO A 735 -14.69 -22.63 4.83
N ASN A 736 -15.95 -22.38 4.52
CA ASN A 736 -17.06 -23.30 4.76
C ASN A 736 -18.02 -23.32 3.56
N PRO A 737 -18.93 -24.32 3.45
CA PRO A 737 -19.83 -24.42 2.29
C PRO A 737 -20.73 -23.19 2.04
N THR A 738 -20.99 -22.37 3.07
CA THR A 738 -21.81 -21.16 2.97
C THR A 738 -21.04 -20.02 2.32
N HIS A 739 -19.80 -19.75 2.77
CA HIS A 739 -19.01 -18.61 2.31
C HIS A 739 -18.12 -18.95 1.11
N ALA A 740 -17.60 -20.17 1.03
CA ALA A 740 -16.93 -20.72 -0.15
C ALA A 740 -17.91 -21.43 -1.10
N ARG A 741 -19.15 -20.91 -1.21
CA ARG A 741 -20.26 -21.52 -1.94
C ARG A 741 -19.93 -21.82 -3.40
N LEU A 742 -19.25 -20.89 -4.09
CA LEU A 742 -18.90 -21.08 -5.51
C LEU A 742 -17.94 -22.25 -5.71
N LEU A 743 -16.95 -22.40 -4.82
CA LEU A 743 -16.05 -23.55 -4.84
C LEU A 743 -16.82 -24.84 -4.52
N TYR A 744 -17.66 -24.83 -3.47
CA TYR A 744 -18.47 -25.98 -3.09
C TYR A 744 -19.38 -26.45 -4.24
N GLU A 745 -20.18 -25.55 -4.82
CA GLU A 745 -21.05 -25.84 -5.96
C GLU A 745 -20.27 -26.37 -7.16
N HIS A 746 -19.08 -25.84 -7.43
CA HIS A 746 -18.23 -26.31 -8.51
C HIS A 746 -17.76 -27.76 -8.30
N LEU A 747 -17.38 -28.12 -7.07
CA LEU A 747 -16.91 -29.46 -6.72
C LEU A 747 -18.05 -30.48 -6.62
N MET A 748 -19.29 -30.03 -6.38
CA MET A 748 -20.48 -30.88 -6.40
C MET A 748 -21.11 -31.03 -7.80
N GLY A 749 -20.66 -30.27 -8.80
CA GLY A 749 -21.20 -30.29 -10.17
C GLY A 749 -20.52 -31.30 -11.12
N ASP A 750 -21.11 -31.46 -12.31
CA ASP A 750 -20.70 -32.45 -13.32
C ASP A 750 -19.28 -32.26 -13.88
N HIS A 751 -18.74 -31.04 -13.81
CA HIS A 751 -17.41 -30.69 -14.33
C HIS A 751 -16.34 -30.54 -13.24
N ALA A 752 -16.63 -30.97 -12.02
CA ALA A 752 -15.79 -30.81 -10.85
C ALA A 752 -14.33 -31.30 -11.08
N PRO A 753 -13.32 -30.54 -10.63
CA PRO A 753 -11.95 -31.02 -10.52
C PRO A 753 -11.87 -32.20 -9.54
N GLU A 754 -10.76 -32.92 -9.53
CA GLU A 754 -10.57 -34.05 -8.62
C GLU A 754 -10.41 -33.61 -7.16
N PHE A 755 -9.94 -32.38 -6.92
CA PHE A 755 -9.72 -31.81 -5.59
C PHE A 755 -10.04 -30.32 -5.53
N GLY A 756 -10.61 -29.87 -4.41
CA GLY A 756 -10.88 -28.47 -4.12
C GLY A 756 -10.49 -28.11 -2.70
N ALA A 757 -9.99 -26.90 -2.49
CA ALA A 757 -9.73 -26.40 -1.15
C ALA A 757 -9.92 -24.87 -1.05
N ALA A 758 -10.19 -24.39 0.15
CA ALA A 758 -10.25 -22.96 0.47
C ALA A 758 -9.52 -22.68 1.79
N SER A 759 -9.04 -21.44 1.99
CA SER A 759 -8.39 -21.02 3.24
C SER A 759 -8.91 -19.66 3.72
N ASP A 760 -8.83 -19.40 5.02
CA ASP A 760 -9.38 -18.19 5.66
C ASP A 760 -8.44 -16.98 5.55
N GLY A 761 -8.89 -15.87 6.16
CA GLY A 761 -8.23 -14.56 6.14
C GLY A 761 -6.72 -14.61 6.39
N ASP A 762 -6.27 -15.28 7.45
CA ASP A 762 -4.86 -15.37 7.83
C ASP A 762 -4.18 -16.71 7.54
N GLY A 763 -4.89 -17.62 6.88
CA GLY A 763 -4.35 -18.89 6.38
C GLY A 763 -4.22 -20.00 7.40
N ASP A 764 -4.87 -19.87 8.56
CA ASP A 764 -4.82 -20.87 9.63
C ASP A 764 -5.97 -21.90 9.52
N ARG A 765 -6.92 -21.73 8.59
CA ARG A 765 -8.01 -22.69 8.33
C ARG A 765 -8.00 -23.27 6.92
N ASN A 766 -8.64 -24.42 6.76
CA ASN A 766 -8.82 -25.08 5.48
C ASN A 766 -10.17 -25.80 5.36
N MET A 767 -10.79 -25.70 4.18
CA MET A 767 -11.85 -26.60 3.74
C MET A 767 -11.32 -27.54 2.67
N ILE A 768 -11.68 -28.82 2.73
CA ILE A 768 -11.26 -29.85 1.77
C ILE A 768 -12.48 -30.44 1.07
N LEU A 769 -12.40 -30.54 -0.26
CA LEU A 769 -13.44 -31.04 -1.13
C LEU A 769 -12.86 -32.06 -2.12
N GLY A 770 -13.60 -33.13 -2.36
CA GLY A 770 -13.42 -34.01 -3.50
C GLY A 770 -14.54 -33.82 -4.52
N ARG A 771 -14.37 -34.39 -5.71
CA ARG A 771 -15.47 -34.48 -6.68
C ARG A 771 -16.69 -35.15 -6.05
N GLY A 772 -17.78 -34.40 -5.92
CA GLY A 772 -19.05 -34.89 -5.38
C GLY A 772 -19.02 -35.28 -3.90
N ILE A 773 -18.00 -34.87 -3.13
CA ILE A 773 -17.90 -35.21 -1.72
C ILE A 773 -17.26 -34.10 -0.88
N TYR A 774 -17.91 -33.79 0.24
CA TYR A 774 -17.39 -32.88 1.27
C TYR A 774 -16.63 -33.67 2.33
N VAL A 775 -15.43 -33.20 2.70
CA VAL A 775 -14.64 -33.78 3.78
C VAL A 775 -14.89 -32.96 5.04
N SER A 776 -15.54 -33.55 6.05
CA SER A 776 -15.71 -32.86 7.33
C SER A 776 -14.33 -32.56 7.95
N PRO A 777 -14.14 -31.44 8.65
CA PRO A 777 -12.84 -31.13 9.27
C PRO A 777 -12.37 -32.20 10.25
N SER A 778 -13.31 -32.85 10.95
CA SER A 778 -13.04 -33.97 11.84
C SER A 778 -12.53 -35.22 11.09
N ASP A 779 -13.17 -35.59 9.97
CA ASP A 779 -12.70 -36.67 9.10
C ASP A 779 -11.34 -36.32 8.47
N SER A 780 -11.15 -35.05 8.06
CA SER A 780 -9.87 -34.57 7.50
C SER A 780 -8.72 -34.82 8.46
N LEU A 781 -8.89 -34.46 9.75
CA LEU A 781 -7.91 -34.73 10.79
C LEU A 781 -7.61 -36.23 10.94
N ALA A 782 -8.65 -37.07 10.97
CA ALA A 782 -8.50 -38.53 11.11
C ALA A 782 -7.81 -39.18 9.90
N VAL A 783 -8.16 -38.75 8.68
CA VAL A 783 -7.53 -39.22 7.44
C VAL A 783 -6.07 -38.80 7.39
N ILE A 784 -5.75 -37.54 7.72
CA ILE A 784 -4.36 -37.07 7.81
C ILE A 784 -3.60 -37.90 8.84
N ALA A 785 -4.17 -38.16 10.03
CA ALA A 785 -3.53 -38.99 11.06
C ALA A 785 -3.17 -40.40 10.56
N ALA A 786 -4.10 -41.06 9.86
CA ALA A 786 -3.90 -42.42 9.35
C ALA A 786 -2.82 -42.50 8.25
N ASN A 787 -2.57 -41.40 7.54
CA ASN A 787 -1.73 -41.35 6.35
C ASN A 787 -0.48 -40.45 6.47
N ALA A 788 -0.26 -39.80 7.62
CA ALA A 788 0.84 -38.83 7.80
C ALA A 788 2.24 -39.38 7.50
N HIS A 789 2.46 -40.68 7.73
CA HIS A 789 3.69 -41.40 7.41
C HIS A 789 4.09 -41.36 5.92
N LEU A 790 3.18 -40.98 5.03
CA LEU A 790 3.46 -40.78 3.61
C LEU A 790 4.19 -39.46 3.33
N ALA A 791 4.19 -38.49 4.25
CA ALA A 791 4.92 -37.24 4.09
C ALA A 791 6.33 -37.38 4.71
N PRO A 792 7.40 -36.91 4.05
CA PRO A 792 8.77 -36.94 4.57
C PRO A 792 8.90 -36.43 6.01
N GLY A 793 8.23 -35.32 6.33
CA GLY A 793 8.26 -34.70 7.67
C GLY A 793 7.74 -35.59 8.80
N TRP A 794 6.92 -36.60 8.50
CA TRP A 794 6.38 -37.55 9.48
C TRP A 794 6.59 -39.02 9.07
N SER A 795 7.62 -39.30 8.27
CA SER A 795 7.98 -40.66 7.83
C SER A 795 8.21 -41.65 8.98
N GLY A 796 8.64 -41.15 10.15
CA GLY A 796 8.76 -41.92 11.40
C GLY A 796 7.44 -42.21 12.13
N GLY A 797 6.30 -41.72 11.61
CA GLY A 797 4.99 -41.79 12.25
C GLY A 797 4.72 -40.63 13.22
N LEU A 798 3.48 -40.57 13.71
CA LEU A 798 3.05 -39.57 14.69
C LEU A 798 3.34 -40.06 16.12
N ARG A 799 3.70 -39.14 17.02
CA ARG A 799 3.90 -39.46 18.45
C ARG A 799 2.59 -39.60 19.23
N GLY A 800 1.59 -38.84 18.80
CA GLY A 800 0.28 -38.74 19.42
C GLY A 800 -0.58 -37.72 18.68
N VAL A 801 -1.87 -37.69 18.99
CA VAL A 801 -2.83 -36.78 18.36
C VAL A 801 -3.61 -35.98 19.40
N ALA A 802 -4.06 -34.79 19.04
CA ALA A 802 -4.99 -34.02 19.84
C ALA A 802 -6.14 -33.46 19.01
N ARG A 803 -7.30 -33.30 19.64
CA ARG A 803 -8.43 -32.57 19.07
C ARG A 803 -9.07 -31.70 20.14
N SER A 804 -9.77 -30.65 19.71
CA SER A 804 -10.64 -29.95 20.66
C SER A 804 -11.82 -30.84 21.03
N MET A 805 -12.32 -30.70 22.25
CA MET A 805 -13.40 -31.54 22.79
C MET A 805 -14.64 -31.59 21.88
N PRO A 806 -15.10 -30.48 21.27
CA PRO A 806 -16.25 -30.53 20.36
C PRO A 806 -16.01 -31.29 19.06
N THR A 807 -14.75 -31.42 18.63
CA THR A 807 -14.38 -32.16 17.41
C THR A 807 -14.76 -33.63 17.57
N SER A 808 -15.23 -34.26 16.49
CA SER A 808 -15.60 -35.68 16.49
C SER A 808 -14.43 -36.58 16.91
N ARG A 809 -14.78 -37.72 17.52
CA ARG A 809 -13.88 -38.77 18.00
C ARG A 809 -13.28 -39.62 16.86
N ALA A 810 -13.48 -39.26 15.59
CA ALA A 810 -12.92 -39.99 14.44
C ALA A 810 -11.39 -40.20 14.55
N VAL A 811 -10.64 -39.16 14.93
CA VAL A 811 -9.18 -39.28 15.12
C VAL A 811 -8.81 -40.17 16.32
N ASP A 812 -9.65 -40.23 17.35
CA ASP A 812 -9.43 -41.07 18.53
C ASP A 812 -9.45 -42.56 18.15
N ARG A 813 -10.29 -42.94 17.18
CA ARG A 813 -10.34 -44.31 16.64
C ARG A 813 -9.06 -44.67 15.91
N VAL A 814 -8.52 -43.74 15.13
CA VAL A 814 -7.22 -43.92 14.47
C VAL A 814 -6.12 -44.07 15.51
N ALA A 815 -6.09 -43.21 16.53
CA ALA A 815 -5.11 -43.28 17.61
C ALA A 815 -5.20 -44.61 18.36
N ALA A 816 -6.40 -45.06 18.72
CA ALA A 816 -6.62 -46.34 19.38
C ALA A 816 -6.13 -47.52 18.52
N ALA A 817 -6.41 -47.51 17.21
CA ALA A 817 -5.94 -48.54 16.28
C ALA A 817 -4.42 -48.54 16.10
N ARG A 818 -3.76 -47.38 16.24
CA ARG A 818 -2.31 -47.23 16.12
C ARG A 818 -1.55 -47.32 17.45
N GLY A 819 -2.25 -47.39 18.58
CA GLY A 819 -1.66 -47.39 19.92
C GLY A 819 -1.04 -46.05 20.32
N TRP A 820 -1.58 -44.94 19.80
CA TRP A 820 -1.14 -43.58 20.12
C TRP A 820 -1.95 -42.98 21.26
N ASP A 821 -1.32 -42.07 22.02
CA ASP A 821 -2.07 -41.21 22.93
C ASP A 821 -2.96 -40.24 22.14
N ALA A 822 -4.19 -40.05 22.63
CA ALA A 822 -5.15 -39.09 22.11
C ALA A 822 -5.61 -38.14 23.22
N TYR A 823 -5.54 -36.84 22.96
CA TYR A 823 -5.90 -35.79 23.92
C TYR A 823 -7.11 -34.99 23.43
N ALA A 824 -8.13 -34.87 24.27
CA ALA A 824 -9.24 -33.94 24.07
C ALA A 824 -8.99 -32.66 24.88
N THR A 825 -8.74 -31.54 24.20
CA THR A 825 -8.46 -30.24 24.84
C THR A 825 -9.68 -29.32 24.80
N PRO A 826 -9.73 -28.22 25.56
CA PRO A 826 -10.69 -27.16 25.29
C PRO A 826 -10.42 -26.54 23.90
N THR A 827 -11.42 -25.86 23.35
CA THR A 827 -11.28 -25.15 22.07
C THR A 827 -10.30 -23.99 22.19
N GLY A 828 -9.41 -23.86 21.20
CA GLY A 828 -8.37 -22.84 21.15
C GLY A 828 -6.98 -23.46 21.06
N TRP A 829 -6.25 -23.10 20.00
CA TRP A 829 -4.95 -23.70 19.67
C TRP A 829 -3.88 -23.59 20.76
N LYS A 830 -4.00 -22.64 21.69
CA LYS A 830 -3.11 -22.49 22.85
C LYS A 830 -2.96 -23.78 23.68
N PHE A 831 -4.02 -24.60 23.79
CA PHE A 831 -3.98 -25.86 24.55
C PHE A 831 -3.22 -26.98 23.81
N PHE A 832 -3.09 -26.88 22.49
CA PHE A 832 -2.22 -27.80 21.75
C PHE A 832 -0.75 -27.39 21.85
N GLY A 833 -0.46 -26.10 22.04
CA GLY A 833 0.90 -25.58 22.17
C GLY A 833 1.73 -26.32 23.22
N SER A 834 1.17 -26.55 24.42
CA SER A 834 1.82 -27.30 25.50
C SER A 834 2.11 -28.76 25.11
N LEU A 835 1.14 -29.44 24.49
CA LEU A 835 1.28 -30.82 24.03
C LEU A 835 2.32 -30.96 22.90
N LEU A 836 2.37 -30.00 21.98
CA LEU A 836 3.35 -29.93 20.89
C LEU A 836 4.75 -29.62 21.42
N ASP A 837 4.90 -28.70 22.38
CA ASP A 837 6.18 -28.35 23.00
C ASP A 837 6.76 -29.49 23.84
N SER A 838 5.90 -30.24 24.54
CA SER A 838 6.32 -31.44 25.30
C SER A 838 6.58 -32.68 24.42
N GLY A 839 6.28 -32.60 23.12
CA GLY A 839 6.43 -33.71 22.19
C GLY A 839 5.41 -34.84 22.38
N ARG A 840 4.37 -34.66 23.20
CA ARG A 840 3.31 -35.65 23.45
C ARG A 840 2.45 -35.91 22.22
N VAL A 841 2.29 -34.91 21.37
CA VAL A 841 1.55 -35.01 20.11
C VAL A 841 2.36 -34.47 18.94
N SER A 842 1.99 -34.89 17.74
CA SER A 842 2.54 -34.39 16.48
C SER A 842 1.48 -33.75 15.60
N LEU A 843 0.20 -34.12 15.75
CA LEU A 843 -0.90 -33.68 14.91
C LEU A 843 -2.07 -33.24 15.78
N CYS A 844 -2.62 -32.06 15.47
CA CYS A 844 -3.74 -31.47 16.18
C CYS A 844 -4.80 -30.97 15.19
N GLY A 845 -6.06 -30.94 15.61
CA GLY A 845 -7.11 -30.32 14.80
C GLY A 845 -8.36 -29.93 15.55
N GLU A 846 -9.16 -29.08 14.90
CA GLU A 846 -10.42 -28.57 15.40
C GLU A 846 -11.48 -28.66 14.29
N GLU A 847 -12.69 -29.02 14.68
CA GLU A 847 -13.88 -29.03 13.82
C GLU A 847 -14.14 -27.72 13.07
N SER A 848 -13.63 -26.60 13.60
CA SER A 848 -13.72 -25.28 12.99
C SER A 848 -12.70 -25.08 11.87
N PHE A 849 -12.56 -26.08 10.98
CA PHE A 849 -11.66 -26.06 9.81
C PHE A 849 -10.17 -25.90 10.15
N GLY A 850 -9.76 -26.27 11.37
CA GLY A 850 -8.40 -26.11 11.85
C GLY A 850 -7.61 -27.40 11.83
N THR A 851 -6.44 -27.41 11.21
CA THR A 851 -5.54 -28.57 11.24
C THR A 851 -4.10 -28.08 11.22
N GLY A 852 -3.22 -28.75 11.96
CA GLY A 852 -1.80 -28.38 12.03
C GLY A 852 -0.98 -29.42 12.80
N ALA A 853 0.33 -29.30 12.69
CA ALA A 853 1.28 -30.24 13.28
C ALA A 853 2.39 -29.51 14.04
N ASP A 854 3.43 -30.24 14.44
CA ASP A 854 4.54 -29.73 15.25
C ASP A 854 5.56 -28.88 14.48
N HIS A 855 5.38 -28.69 13.16
CA HIS A 855 6.22 -27.82 12.33
C HIS A 855 6.15 -26.35 12.75
N VAL A 856 4.95 -25.91 13.17
CA VAL A 856 4.68 -24.57 13.71
C VAL A 856 3.91 -24.70 15.03
N ARG A 857 3.41 -23.58 15.57
CA ARG A 857 2.55 -23.55 16.77
C ARG A 857 1.23 -22.84 16.52
N GLU A 858 0.80 -22.85 15.27
CA GLU A 858 -0.52 -22.41 14.82
C GLU A 858 -1.17 -23.51 13.99
N LYS A 859 -2.46 -23.36 13.70
CA LYS A 859 -3.07 -24.12 12.61
C LYS A 859 -2.45 -23.69 11.29
N ASP A 860 -2.52 -24.54 10.27
CA ASP A 860 -1.93 -24.24 8.97
C ASP A 860 -2.79 -24.81 7.83
N GLY A 861 -3.51 -23.92 7.16
CA GLY A 861 -4.49 -24.29 6.15
C GLY A 861 -3.86 -24.83 4.88
N LEU A 862 -2.82 -24.16 4.37
CA LEU A 862 -2.14 -24.60 3.15
C LEU A 862 -1.31 -25.88 3.40
N TRP A 863 -0.75 -26.05 4.60
CA TRP A 863 -0.15 -27.31 5.02
C TRP A 863 -1.14 -28.48 4.98
N ALA A 864 -2.37 -28.30 5.47
CA ALA A 864 -3.39 -29.35 5.43
C ALA A 864 -3.77 -29.74 3.98
N VAL A 865 -3.82 -28.75 3.09
CA VAL A 865 -4.00 -28.96 1.65
C VAL A 865 -2.84 -29.77 1.05
N LEU A 866 -1.60 -29.44 1.41
CA LEU A 866 -0.42 -30.19 0.96
C LEU A 866 -0.39 -31.62 1.52
N MET A 867 -0.82 -31.85 2.76
CA MET A 867 -0.99 -33.22 3.30
C MET A 867 -1.96 -34.03 2.45
N TRP A 868 -3.13 -33.46 2.10
CA TRP A 868 -4.08 -34.14 1.22
C TRP A 868 -3.50 -34.43 -0.16
N LEU A 869 -2.85 -33.45 -0.81
CA LEU A 869 -2.20 -33.66 -2.10
C LEU A 869 -1.11 -34.74 -2.03
N ASN A 870 -0.32 -34.77 -0.96
CA ASN A 870 0.69 -35.80 -0.72
C ASN A 870 0.03 -37.19 -0.59
N ILE A 871 -1.03 -37.32 0.21
CA ILE A 871 -1.80 -38.56 0.36
C ILE A 871 -2.33 -39.03 -0.99
N LEU A 872 -2.94 -38.14 -1.78
CA LEU A 872 -3.50 -38.46 -3.10
C LEU A 872 -2.40 -38.85 -4.10
N ALA A 873 -1.23 -38.20 -4.05
CA ALA A 873 -0.09 -38.50 -4.90
C ALA A 873 0.50 -39.89 -4.63
N HIS A 874 0.53 -40.33 -3.37
CA HIS A 874 1.02 -41.67 -3.01
C HIS A 874 -0.04 -42.77 -3.17
N ARG A 875 -1.28 -42.50 -2.75
CA ARG A 875 -2.36 -43.51 -2.80
C ARG A 875 -2.95 -43.70 -4.19
N ARG A 876 -2.86 -42.70 -5.07
CA ARG A 876 -3.44 -42.70 -6.42
C ARG A 876 -4.94 -43.04 -6.41
N GLN A 877 -5.63 -42.55 -5.40
CA GLN A 877 -7.07 -42.70 -5.18
C GLN A 877 -7.73 -41.32 -5.19
N SER A 878 -9.01 -41.26 -5.50
CA SER A 878 -9.84 -40.07 -5.31
C SER A 878 -10.08 -39.81 -3.82
N VAL A 879 -10.45 -38.57 -3.48
CA VAL A 879 -10.86 -38.20 -2.10
C VAL A 879 -11.98 -39.11 -1.57
N ALA A 880 -12.96 -39.44 -2.41
CA ALA A 880 -14.07 -40.31 -2.05
C ALA A 880 -13.61 -41.75 -1.74
N GLU A 881 -12.67 -42.29 -2.51
CA GLU A 881 -12.10 -43.62 -2.26
C GLU A 881 -11.26 -43.62 -0.97
N VAL A 882 -10.47 -42.58 -0.72
CA VAL A 882 -9.70 -42.44 0.53
C VAL A 882 -10.63 -42.40 1.74
N LEU A 883 -11.73 -41.64 1.68
CA LEU A 883 -12.73 -41.60 2.75
C LEU A 883 -13.46 -42.93 2.92
N ALA A 884 -13.87 -43.58 1.82
CA ALA A 884 -14.54 -44.87 1.88
C ALA A 884 -13.64 -45.95 2.51
N ASP A 885 -12.35 -45.95 2.19
CA ASP A 885 -11.37 -46.83 2.82
C ASP A 885 -11.20 -46.51 4.30
N HIS A 886 -11.09 -45.23 4.65
CA HIS A 886 -10.97 -44.77 6.04
C HIS A 886 -12.17 -45.21 6.88
N TRP A 887 -13.39 -44.97 6.41
CA TRP A 887 -14.61 -45.35 7.12
C TRP A 887 -14.79 -46.86 7.22
N ARG A 888 -14.33 -47.63 6.23
CA ARG A 888 -14.36 -49.10 6.31
C ARG A 888 -13.39 -49.64 7.36
N GLU A 889 -12.23 -49.01 7.52
CA GLU A 889 -11.19 -49.43 8.46
C GLU A 889 -11.49 -48.99 9.89
N TYR A 890 -11.88 -47.72 10.09
CA TYR A 890 -12.02 -47.13 11.43
C TYR A 890 -13.48 -46.94 11.87
N GLY A 891 -14.43 -47.01 10.94
CA GLY A 891 -15.83 -46.61 11.14
C GLY A 891 -16.06 -45.15 10.76
N ARG A 892 -17.33 -44.73 10.67
CA ARG A 892 -17.74 -43.35 10.39
C ARG A 892 -18.45 -42.75 11.60
N ASP A 893 -17.95 -41.61 12.05
CA ASP A 893 -18.64 -40.76 13.01
C ASP A 893 -19.33 -39.65 12.23
N TYR A 894 -20.65 -39.77 12.05
CA TYR A 894 -21.43 -38.69 11.46
C TYR A 894 -21.37 -37.47 12.37
N TYR A 895 -21.18 -36.29 11.78
CA TYR A 895 -20.92 -35.08 12.52
C TYR A 895 -21.60 -33.87 11.87
N SER A 896 -22.17 -32.98 12.69
CA SER A 896 -22.57 -31.63 12.26
C SER A 896 -22.40 -30.62 13.39
N ARG A 897 -22.20 -29.35 13.03
CA ARG A 897 -22.28 -28.22 13.96
C ARG A 897 -23.43 -27.31 13.58
N HIS A 898 -24.25 -26.96 14.56
CA HIS A 898 -25.36 -26.03 14.45
C HIS A 898 -25.03 -24.76 15.25
N ASP A 899 -24.89 -23.63 14.55
CA ASP A 899 -24.62 -22.33 15.16
C ASP A 899 -25.90 -21.48 15.20
N TYR A 900 -26.25 -21.01 16.40
CA TYR A 900 -27.35 -20.07 16.64
C TYR A 900 -26.73 -18.71 16.97
N GLU A 901 -26.73 -17.81 16.00
CA GLU A 901 -26.00 -16.55 16.03
C GLU A 901 -26.88 -15.38 16.50
N GLY A 902 -26.25 -14.39 17.13
CA GLY A 902 -26.94 -13.18 17.59
C GLY A 902 -28.10 -13.45 18.55
N VAL A 903 -28.02 -14.52 19.36
CA VAL A 903 -29.04 -14.82 20.37
C VAL A 903 -28.88 -13.94 21.60
N ASP A 904 -29.97 -13.74 22.34
CA ASP A 904 -29.93 -13.02 23.62
C ASP A 904 -28.98 -13.71 24.61
N ALA A 905 -28.01 -12.96 25.12
CA ALA A 905 -26.96 -13.50 25.96
C ALA A 905 -27.50 -14.03 27.31
N ALA A 906 -28.53 -13.38 27.87
CA ALA A 906 -29.13 -13.82 29.13
C ALA A 906 -29.94 -15.11 28.94
N GLY A 907 -30.73 -15.21 27.87
CA GLY A 907 -31.46 -16.41 27.49
C GLY A 907 -30.54 -17.60 27.20
N ALA A 908 -29.46 -17.38 26.45
CA ALA A 908 -28.47 -18.42 26.16
C ALA A 908 -27.70 -18.87 27.42
N ALA A 909 -27.35 -17.94 28.33
CA ALA A 909 -26.76 -18.29 29.62
C ALA A 909 -27.73 -19.08 30.50
N ALA A 910 -29.00 -18.67 30.56
CA ALA A 910 -30.04 -19.38 31.31
C ALA A 910 -30.25 -20.81 30.80
N LEU A 911 -30.17 -21.04 29.49
CA LEU A 911 -30.19 -22.40 28.90
C LEU A 911 -29.03 -23.24 29.43
N MET A 912 -27.81 -22.70 29.34
CA MET A 912 -26.61 -23.40 29.79
C MET A 912 -26.67 -23.72 31.28
N ASP A 913 -27.16 -22.79 32.11
CA ASP A 913 -27.31 -22.98 33.55
C ASP A 913 -28.41 -24.00 33.90
N ALA A 914 -29.54 -23.97 33.20
CA ALA A 914 -30.62 -24.93 33.38
C ALA A 914 -30.15 -26.36 33.08
N LEU A 915 -29.40 -26.55 31.99
CA LEU A 915 -28.84 -27.85 31.62
C LEU A 915 -27.74 -28.28 32.61
N ARG A 916 -26.84 -27.36 32.99
CA ARG A 916 -25.78 -27.60 33.99
C ARG A 916 -26.34 -28.04 35.33
N GLY A 917 -27.44 -27.44 35.78
CA GLY A 917 -28.10 -27.76 37.05
C GLY A 917 -28.71 -29.17 37.12
N ARG A 918 -28.78 -29.91 36.00
CA ARG A 918 -29.36 -31.26 35.97
C ARG A 918 -28.41 -32.35 35.47
N LEU A 919 -27.14 -32.04 35.16
CA LEU A 919 -26.19 -32.99 34.53
C LEU A 919 -26.13 -34.34 35.26
N ASP A 920 -26.00 -34.32 36.59
CA ASP A 920 -25.91 -35.52 37.44
C ASP A 920 -27.18 -36.40 37.38
N ALA A 921 -28.32 -35.81 37.02
CA ALA A 921 -29.61 -36.49 36.92
C ALA A 921 -29.96 -36.95 35.49
N LEU A 922 -29.12 -36.64 34.48
CA LEU A 922 -29.41 -37.00 33.09
C LEU A 922 -29.08 -38.47 32.77
N ALA A 923 -28.11 -39.09 33.45
CA ALA A 923 -27.74 -40.48 33.18
C ALA A 923 -28.93 -41.44 33.37
N GLY A 924 -29.20 -42.27 32.36
CA GLY A 924 -30.33 -43.20 32.32
C GLY A 924 -31.67 -42.59 31.85
N THR A 925 -31.71 -41.28 31.55
CA THR A 925 -32.93 -40.64 31.01
C THR A 925 -33.08 -40.88 29.51
N VAL A 926 -34.32 -41.02 29.05
CA VAL A 926 -34.67 -41.11 27.63
C VAL A 926 -34.97 -39.71 27.08
N ALA A 927 -34.23 -39.29 26.06
CA ALA A 927 -34.39 -38.01 25.37
C ALA A 927 -34.63 -38.27 23.89
N GLY A 928 -35.88 -38.08 23.45
CA GLY A 928 -36.29 -38.46 22.10
C GLY A 928 -36.05 -39.96 21.86
N PRO A 929 -35.32 -40.35 20.79
CA PRO A 929 -35.01 -41.74 20.49
C PRO A 929 -33.75 -42.29 21.20
N LEU A 930 -33.03 -41.49 21.98
CA LEU A 930 -31.76 -41.88 22.61
C LEU A 930 -31.86 -41.94 24.14
N THR A 931 -31.06 -42.81 24.76
CA THR A 931 -30.86 -42.87 26.22
C THR A 931 -29.52 -42.22 26.56
N VAL A 932 -29.51 -41.30 27.52
CA VAL A 932 -28.29 -40.64 28.00
C VAL A 932 -27.47 -41.62 28.85
N SER A 933 -26.22 -41.85 28.46
CA SER A 933 -25.26 -42.70 29.18
C SER A 933 -24.42 -41.91 30.19
N GLY A 934 -24.18 -40.62 29.93
CA GLY A 934 -23.45 -39.73 30.81
C GLY A 934 -23.59 -38.27 30.36
N ALA A 935 -23.39 -37.34 31.31
CA ALA A 935 -23.34 -35.92 31.00
C ALA A 935 -22.37 -35.23 31.96
N ARG A 936 -21.62 -34.25 31.48
CA ARG A 936 -20.63 -33.50 32.27
C ARG A 936 -20.42 -32.09 31.76
N ASP A 937 -19.98 -31.20 32.64
CA ASP A 937 -19.35 -29.94 32.24
C ASP A 937 -17.85 -30.21 32.03
N PHE A 938 -17.37 -30.03 30.81
CA PHE A 938 -16.03 -30.41 30.43
C PHE A 938 -14.99 -29.57 31.19
N ALA A 939 -14.07 -30.28 31.82
CA ALA A 939 -12.89 -29.72 32.46
C ALA A 939 -11.64 -30.41 31.91
N TYR A 940 -10.57 -29.64 31.75
CA TYR A 940 -9.29 -30.11 31.25
C TYR A 940 -8.20 -29.69 32.22
N THR A 941 -7.35 -30.64 32.63
CA THR A 941 -6.10 -30.37 33.34
C THR A 941 -4.97 -30.67 32.38
N ASP A 942 -4.18 -29.65 32.05
CA ASP A 942 -3.08 -29.78 31.11
C ASP A 942 -2.00 -30.75 31.67
N PRO A 943 -1.62 -31.79 30.91
CA PRO A 943 -0.69 -32.82 31.39
C PRO A 943 0.79 -32.37 31.38
N VAL A 944 1.07 -31.13 30.98
CA VAL A 944 2.41 -30.54 30.91
C VAL A 944 2.62 -29.54 32.04
N ASP A 945 1.71 -28.58 32.22
CA ASP A 945 1.86 -27.52 33.22
C ASP A 945 0.90 -27.64 34.43
N GLY A 946 -0.07 -28.56 34.38
CA GLY A 946 -1.04 -28.80 35.46
C GLY A 946 -2.14 -27.75 35.56
N ALA A 947 -2.23 -26.77 34.65
CA ALA A 947 -3.29 -25.78 34.64
C ALA A 947 -4.65 -26.42 34.36
N THR A 948 -5.67 -26.02 35.11
CA THR A 948 -7.04 -26.54 34.95
C THR A 948 -7.96 -25.49 34.36
N ALA A 949 -8.63 -25.84 33.25
CA ALA A 949 -9.71 -25.07 32.65
C ALA A 949 -11.04 -25.79 32.89
N THR A 950 -12.00 -25.11 33.53
CA THR A 950 -13.37 -25.63 33.79
C THR A 950 -14.41 -24.87 32.97
N GLY A 951 -15.64 -25.38 32.89
CA GLY A 951 -16.74 -24.68 32.23
C GLY A 951 -16.58 -24.58 30.71
N GLN A 952 -15.90 -25.54 30.09
CA GLN A 952 -15.48 -25.43 28.67
C GLN A 952 -16.55 -25.92 27.68
N GLY A 953 -17.66 -26.45 28.17
CA GLY A 953 -18.80 -26.90 27.36
C GLY A 953 -19.52 -28.07 28.03
N LEU A 954 -20.82 -28.18 27.77
CA LEU A 954 -21.63 -29.29 28.29
C LEU A 954 -21.56 -30.44 27.30
N GLU A 955 -21.07 -31.60 27.74
CA GLU A 955 -20.99 -32.83 26.95
C GLU A 955 -22.04 -33.83 27.44
N ILE A 956 -22.81 -34.39 26.50
CA ILE A 956 -23.84 -35.39 26.76
C ILE A 956 -23.53 -36.61 25.86
N ASP A 957 -23.20 -37.73 26.48
CA ASP A 957 -22.96 -39.01 25.81
C ASP A 957 -24.22 -39.87 25.87
N PHE A 958 -24.57 -40.51 24.75
CA PHE A 958 -25.71 -41.41 24.63
C PHE A 958 -25.26 -42.86 24.47
N GLU A 959 -26.14 -43.80 24.83
CA GLU A 959 -25.94 -45.22 24.52
C GLU A 959 -25.69 -45.41 23.00
N GLY A 960 -24.81 -46.36 22.66
CA GLY A 960 -24.37 -46.56 21.27
C GLY A 960 -23.27 -45.59 20.81
N GLY A 961 -22.80 -44.69 21.67
CA GLY A 961 -21.63 -43.85 21.43
C GLY A 961 -21.92 -42.52 20.73
N ALA A 962 -23.19 -42.17 20.52
CA ALA A 962 -23.57 -40.84 20.04
C ALA A 962 -23.28 -39.78 21.11
N ARG A 963 -23.08 -38.53 20.67
CA ARG A 963 -22.67 -37.43 21.55
C ARG A 963 -23.26 -36.10 21.09
N ALA A 964 -23.62 -35.27 22.06
CA ALA A 964 -23.93 -33.87 21.84
C ALA A 964 -23.05 -32.99 22.72
N VAL A 965 -22.60 -31.85 22.18
CA VAL A 965 -21.86 -30.83 22.94
C VAL A 965 -22.57 -29.49 22.77
N LEU A 966 -22.74 -28.73 23.85
CA LEU A 966 -23.28 -27.37 23.83
C LEU A 966 -22.24 -26.39 24.37
N ARG A 967 -21.97 -25.32 23.62
CA ARG A 967 -21.02 -24.27 24.01
C ARG A 967 -21.56 -22.89 23.70
N LEU A 968 -21.33 -21.96 24.62
CA LEU A 968 -21.57 -20.55 24.39
C LEU A 968 -20.26 -19.89 23.95
N SER A 969 -20.24 -19.31 22.75
CA SER A 969 -19.06 -18.60 22.22
C SER A 969 -19.14 -17.11 22.56
N GLY A 970 -17.99 -16.52 22.91
CA GLY A 970 -17.79 -15.08 23.13
C GLY A 970 -17.03 -14.37 22.01
N THR A 971 -16.91 -14.98 20.82
CA THR A 971 -16.11 -14.44 19.70
C THR A 971 -16.85 -13.47 18.77
N GLY A 972 -18.15 -13.27 18.98
CA GLY A 972 -18.96 -12.34 18.17
C GLY A 972 -18.80 -10.88 18.60
N THR A 973 -18.96 -9.95 17.66
CA THR A 973 -19.02 -8.51 17.94
C THR A 973 -20.41 -8.05 18.40
N GLU A 974 -21.45 -8.85 18.13
CA GLU A 974 -22.87 -8.56 18.43
C GLU A 974 -23.58 -9.81 18.99
N GLY A 975 -24.10 -9.73 20.23
CA GLY A 975 -24.83 -10.84 20.87
C GLY A 975 -23.97 -12.04 21.30
N ALA A 976 -24.63 -13.15 21.66
CA ALA A 976 -23.97 -14.42 21.95
C ALA A 976 -24.22 -15.43 20.83
N THR A 977 -23.33 -16.42 20.69
CA THR A 977 -23.53 -17.55 19.76
C THR A 977 -23.58 -18.85 20.54
N LEU A 978 -24.70 -19.58 20.46
CA LEU A 978 -24.80 -20.95 20.98
C LEU A 978 -24.40 -21.92 19.87
N ARG A 979 -23.38 -22.75 20.14
CA ARG A 979 -22.91 -23.80 19.23
C ARG A 979 -23.33 -25.17 19.77
N VAL A 980 -23.98 -25.94 18.93
CA VAL A 980 -24.42 -27.31 19.23
C VAL A 980 -23.72 -28.26 18.27
N TYR A 981 -22.95 -29.19 18.83
CA TYR A 981 -22.19 -30.18 18.06
C TYR A 981 -22.86 -31.52 18.22
N LEU A 982 -23.09 -32.21 17.10
CA LEU A 982 -23.86 -33.44 17.05
C LEU A 982 -22.98 -34.51 16.42
N GLU A 983 -22.85 -35.64 17.10
CA GLU A 983 -22.03 -36.75 16.66
C GLU A 983 -22.76 -38.08 16.84
N ARG A 984 -22.68 -38.95 15.83
CA ARG A 984 -23.19 -40.31 15.95
C ARG A 984 -22.35 -41.31 15.15
N PRO A 985 -21.77 -42.33 15.81
CA PRO A 985 -21.21 -43.47 15.12
C PRO A 985 -22.32 -44.36 14.55
N GLU A 986 -22.17 -44.83 13.32
CA GLU A 986 -23.15 -45.71 12.68
C GLU A 986 -22.47 -46.76 11.78
N ALA A 987 -23.07 -47.95 11.69
CA ALA A 987 -22.54 -49.05 10.88
C ALA A 987 -22.79 -48.83 9.38
N ALA A 988 -23.91 -48.19 9.03
CA ALA A 988 -24.20 -47.77 7.66
C ALA A 988 -23.37 -46.52 7.33
N LEU A 989 -22.42 -46.67 6.40
CA LEU A 989 -21.40 -45.65 6.10
C LEU A 989 -21.83 -44.66 5.00
N ASP A 990 -22.95 -44.90 4.33
CA ASP A 990 -23.44 -44.17 3.15
C ASP A 990 -24.72 -43.36 3.39
N LEU A 991 -25.18 -43.28 4.64
CA LEU A 991 -26.30 -42.42 5.00
C LEU A 991 -25.98 -40.94 4.74
N ASP A 992 -27.03 -40.20 4.40
CA ASP A 992 -27.02 -38.74 4.45
C ASP A 992 -26.76 -38.28 5.91
N PRO A 993 -25.81 -37.35 6.17
CA PRO A 993 -25.47 -36.93 7.52
C PRO A 993 -26.64 -36.38 8.32
N ALA A 994 -27.56 -35.61 7.71
CA ALA A 994 -28.71 -35.07 8.42
C ALA A 994 -29.64 -36.20 8.88
N ARG A 995 -29.88 -37.20 8.02
CA ARG A 995 -30.64 -38.40 8.40
C ARG A 995 -29.97 -39.24 9.48
N ALA A 996 -28.64 -39.37 9.44
CA ALA A 996 -27.89 -40.11 10.45
C ALA A 996 -27.96 -39.42 11.82
N LEU A 997 -27.93 -38.08 11.84
CA LEU A 997 -27.89 -37.26 13.06
C LEU A 997 -29.27 -36.91 13.64
N GLU A 998 -30.36 -37.12 12.90
CA GLU A 998 -31.73 -36.82 13.34
C GLU A 998 -32.05 -37.32 14.77
N PRO A 999 -31.66 -38.54 15.20
CA PRO A 999 -31.86 -38.98 16.58
C PRO A 999 -31.16 -38.11 17.64
N VAL A 1000 -29.97 -37.59 17.33
CA VAL A 1000 -29.21 -36.71 18.24
C VAL A 1000 -29.85 -35.32 18.27
N VAL A 1001 -30.29 -34.81 17.11
CA VAL A 1001 -31.03 -33.54 17.01
C VAL A 1001 -32.28 -33.57 17.90
N GLN A 1002 -33.08 -34.64 17.81
CA GLN A 1002 -34.28 -34.83 18.61
C GLN A 1002 -33.98 -34.93 20.11
N ALA A 1003 -32.90 -35.64 20.47
CA ALA A 1003 -32.48 -35.74 21.87
C ALA A 1003 -32.06 -34.39 22.44
N VAL A 1004 -31.27 -33.60 21.70
CA VAL A 1004 -30.87 -32.26 22.13
C VAL A 1004 -32.07 -31.31 22.25
N ALA A 1005 -33.00 -31.35 21.29
CA ALA A 1005 -34.22 -30.55 21.36
C ALA A 1005 -35.05 -30.88 22.62
N ALA A 1006 -35.13 -32.16 23.01
CA ALA A 1006 -35.83 -32.58 24.22
C ALA A 1006 -35.11 -32.17 25.53
N LEU A 1007 -33.78 -32.00 25.50
CA LEU A 1007 -32.97 -31.73 26.69
C LEU A 1007 -32.74 -30.23 26.94
N ALA A 1008 -32.51 -29.44 25.89
CA ALA A 1008 -31.97 -28.09 26.01
C ALA A 1008 -33.00 -26.96 25.84
N ASP A 1009 -34.20 -27.24 25.30
CA ASP A 1009 -35.25 -26.24 25.01
C ASP A 1009 -34.70 -24.93 24.38
N ILE A 1010 -33.92 -25.08 23.31
CA ILE A 1010 -33.26 -23.96 22.63
C ILE A 1010 -34.29 -22.91 22.20
N ALA A 1011 -35.44 -23.34 21.68
CA ALA A 1011 -36.51 -22.45 21.23
C ALA A 1011 -37.14 -21.66 22.39
N GLY A 1012 -37.40 -22.30 23.53
CA GLY A 1012 -37.96 -21.63 24.71
C GLY A 1012 -37.01 -20.58 25.30
N HIS A 1013 -35.70 -20.84 25.29
CA HIS A 1013 -34.70 -19.93 25.85
C HIS A 1013 -34.21 -18.83 24.90
N THR A 1014 -34.14 -19.11 23.59
CA THR A 1014 -33.51 -18.19 22.61
C THR A 1014 -34.49 -17.63 21.59
N GLY A 1015 -35.71 -18.17 21.50
CA GLY A 1015 -36.67 -17.85 20.45
C GLY A 1015 -36.32 -18.43 19.06
N ARG A 1016 -35.20 -19.15 18.93
CA ARG A 1016 -34.76 -19.75 17.66
C ARG A 1016 -35.26 -21.18 17.52
N THR A 1017 -35.94 -21.48 16.41
CA THR A 1017 -36.44 -22.83 16.09
C THR A 1017 -35.54 -23.61 15.13
N ALA A 1018 -34.55 -22.97 14.54
CA ALA A 1018 -33.55 -23.55 13.64
C ALA A 1018 -32.21 -22.81 13.80
N PRO A 1019 -31.07 -23.46 13.50
CA PRO A 1019 -29.76 -22.80 13.49
C PRO A 1019 -29.63 -21.83 12.31
N ASP A 1020 -28.79 -20.82 12.47
CA ASP A 1020 -28.45 -19.85 11.43
C ASP A 1020 -27.44 -20.45 10.45
N VAL A 1021 -26.50 -21.26 10.94
CA VAL A 1021 -25.49 -21.97 10.14
C VAL A 1021 -25.42 -23.45 10.53
N VAL A 1022 -25.33 -24.32 9.53
CA VAL A 1022 -25.07 -25.76 9.68
C VAL A 1022 -23.81 -26.11 8.92
N THR A 1023 -22.85 -26.76 9.60
CA THR A 1023 -21.54 -27.15 9.05
C THR A 1023 -21.29 -28.64 9.15
#